data_AF-A0A496BK13-F1
#
_entry.id   AF-A0A496BK13-F1
#
_cell.length_a   1.000
_cell.length_b   1.000
_cell.length_c   1.000
_cell.angle_alpha   90.00
_cell.angle_beta   90.00
_cell.angle_gamma   90.00
#
_symmetry.space_group_name_H-M   'P 1'
#
loop_
_entity.id
_entity.type
_entity.pdbx_description
1 polymer ?
#
loop_
_entity_poly.entity_id
_entity_poly.type
_entity_poly.pdbx_seq_one_letter_code
_entity_poly.pdbx_strand_id
1 'polypeptide(L)'
;METTRMPEIDLHPGEQLHGFEVKAVTPIEELRAVTIELAHQHSGARLLHIYTNDTENLFSINFPTPPSDDTGVPHILEHAVLAGSHKFPVKEPFFEMIKMSMATFINAMTSSDFTCYPVSSNVKKDLFNLAEVYFDAVFHPLLTENTFKREGHHLAPVDPEDPIGDLKITGIVYNEMKGAFSDPEACLYRSVMRRLLPDTLYANESGGDPDAIPDLTYTQLKGFHETYYHPSNGYFILYGDIPTSDYLSFLAERLANIPKNAASTVLRPLRPEVTHQPRWDAPRTATDTYPVGADEPLTEKTYLMLSWLIGDATNPEEVVLGRIMSLILLGNEAAPLRKAIIDSKLGADIVFSGASSIGREATFYLALKGSEADRVEAFPQLVIDTLTEIVDSEIDSEKVEAAFQQATYHYQEVASMFPLRMLYRVIEGWIYEKDSDTFLKMGQTLNAVRQQWQENPSIFNELIRERLIENPHRLTSVLSPDRDMQGKVDAELAERMKETRAQLTDEQVQQIAADAAELERLNGVPNSPEALAGLPQLQVSDLPEKPRHIPTTVESIGGQELLRNDVFANGVNYLVLNFDLQGLPEHLWTSLPRYADAISKLGAAGMNYEAMAQRTSAVTGGIGCSSWFSTRARDADHALQGLSFHLKALDGKIDAALDVLHDLLFAVNPRDTERLRDVLLQAVAEYRTEMIHDGSSTAIHHASRGLSSNAHLAELIYGLPQLRNSETLLNGFDELNTNLMGHIEGIRDFLLTRGRVTASFTGSDTAFETTRTKLGAWLDAMRDEPMTSQPSAFQQFETPPREGLAGPIQIAHCAHVMPAPHYSHPDSTLLTIGAHLIRLDYILSEIRFKGNAYGARFTYSPYDAVLCQSSFRDPHVARTINVFEQTVDYVKQIEWTQTDIDRAIIATAKDGEKPIRPSQAASSALSQHLVGQTREMREERYAQLRRATPTEVKRALLQLLEGNRDKAAVCAVSSREKLEAANAELAQPLVIEDILT
;
A
#
# COMPACT_ATOMS: atom_id res chain seq x y z
N MET A 1 -6.08 -9.43 -33.60
CA MET A 1 -7.48 -8.94 -33.57
C MET A 1 -7.54 -7.85 -32.51
N GLU A 2 -7.23 -6.60 -32.85
CA GLU A 2 -7.10 -5.51 -31.86
C GLU A 2 -8.28 -4.53 -31.83
N THR A 3 -9.22 -4.62 -32.76
CA THR A 3 -10.21 -3.55 -33.02
C THR A 3 -11.55 -3.68 -32.27
N THR A 4 -11.70 -4.57 -31.28
CA THR A 4 -12.95 -4.67 -30.48
C THR A 4 -12.64 -4.98 -29.00
N ARG A 5 -12.07 -4.00 -28.28
CA ARG A 5 -11.86 -4.11 -26.82
C ARG A 5 -12.32 -2.91 -25.98
N MET A 6 -12.79 -1.82 -26.60
CA MET A 6 -13.46 -0.75 -25.87
C MET A 6 -14.94 -1.11 -25.67
N PRO A 7 -15.58 -0.66 -24.58
CA PRO A 7 -17.01 -0.83 -24.41
C PRO A 7 -17.79 -0.12 -25.53
N GLU A 8 -18.84 -0.76 -26.02
CA GLU A 8 -19.79 -0.12 -26.93
C GLU A 8 -20.69 0.83 -26.15
N ILE A 9 -20.90 2.05 -26.66
CA ILE A 9 -21.77 3.06 -26.07
C ILE A 9 -22.79 3.52 -27.10
N ASP A 10 -24.07 3.43 -26.74
CA ASP A 10 -25.21 4.00 -27.46
C ASP A 10 -25.78 5.18 -26.66
N LEU A 11 -24.93 6.19 -26.43
CA LEU A 11 -25.27 7.45 -25.76
C LEU A 11 -24.70 8.60 -26.57
N HIS A 12 -25.46 9.69 -26.67
CA HIS A 12 -25.05 10.86 -27.44
C HIS A 12 -25.18 12.17 -26.65
N PRO A 13 -24.29 13.17 -26.88
CA PRO A 13 -24.44 14.49 -26.28
C PRO A 13 -25.84 15.09 -26.49
N GLY A 14 -26.43 15.61 -25.42
CA GLY A 14 -27.79 16.15 -25.37
C GLY A 14 -28.88 15.14 -25.04
N GLU A 15 -28.58 13.84 -25.03
CA GLU A 15 -29.53 12.79 -24.61
C GLU A 15 -29.89 12.92 -23.13
N GLN A 16 -31.15 12.61 -22.79
CA GLN A 16 -31.66 12.70 -21.42
C GLN A 16 -32.13 11.35 -20.88
N LEU A 17 -31.56 10.93 -19.75
CA LEU A 17 -31.84 9.65 -19.11
C LEU A 17 -31.90 9.85 -17.60
N HIS A 18 -32.96 9.36 -16.96
CA HIS A 18 -33.11 9.39 -15.49
C HIS A 18 -32.86 10.79 -14.84
N GLY A 19 -33.21 11.88 -15.53
CA GLY A 19 -32.99 13.26 -15.05
C GLY A 19 -31.59 13.84 -15.31
N PHE A 20 -30.70 13.06 -15.93
CA PHE A 20 -29.38 13.50 -16.37
C PHE A 20 -29.38 13.84 -17.86
N GLU A 21 -28.55 14.79 -18.24
CA GLU A 21 -28.22 15.10 -19.64
C GLU A 21 -26.78 14.70 -19.92
N VAL A 22 -26.54 13.97 -21.01
CA VAL A 22 -25.21 13.63 -21.49
C VAL A 22 -24.54 14.88 -22.06
N LYS A 23 -23.37 15.25 -21.54
CA LYS A 23 -22.59 16.43 -21.94
C LYS A 23 -21.54 16.08 -22.97
N ALA A 24 -20.80 15.00 -22.74
CA ALA A 24 -19.73 14.54 -23.63
C ALA A 24 -19.60 13.02 -23.57
N VAL A 25 -19.15 12.44 -24.69
CA VAL A 25 -18.76 11.02 -24.80
C VAL A 25 -17.43 10.99 -25.53
N THR A 26 -16.35 10.63 -24.83
CA THR A 26 -14.98 10.70 -25.36
C THR A 26 -14.27 9.35 -25.23
N PRO A 27 -13.82 8.75 -26.34
CA PRO A 27 -12.95 7.57 -26.29
C PRO A 27 -11.58 7.90 -25.70
N ILE A 28 -11.08 7.05 -24.81
CA ILE A 28 -9.74 7.10 -24.22
C ILE A 28 -9.02 5.80 -24.58
N GLU A 29 -8.40 5.77 -25.75
CA GLU A 29 -7.78 4.56 -26.33
C GLU A 29 -6.69 3.97 -25.42
N GLU A 30 -5.85 4.81 -24.80
CA GLU A 30 -4.77 4.38 -23.89
C GLU A 30 -5.27 3.71 -22.60
N LEU A 31 -6.57 3.81 -22.29
CA LEU A 31 -7.20 3.13 -21.16
C LEU A 31 -8.20 2.05 -21.59
N ARG A 32 -8.40 1.87 -22.91
CA ARG A 32 -9.50 1.07 -23.48
C ARG A 32 -10.86 1.42 -22.87
N ALA A 33 -11.07 2.71 -22.61
CA ALA A 33 -12.22 3.23 -21.91
C ALA A 33 -12.97 4.28 -22.75
N VAL A 34 -14.19 4.58 -22.36
CA VAL A 34 -14.96 5.71 -22.87
C VAL A 34 -15.45 6.53 -21.69
N THR A 35 -15.13 7.83 -21.68
CA THR A 35 -15.62 8.74 -20.65
C THR A 35 -16.96 9.31 -21.05
N ILE A 36 -17.92 9.29 -20.14
CA ILE A 36 -19.27 9.83 -20.34
C ILE A 36 -19.48 10.90 -19.27
N GLU A 37 -19.51 12.16 -19.69
CA GLU A 37 -19.80 13.27 -18.80
C GLU A 37 -21.30 13.53 -18.79
N LEU A 38 -21.91 13.63 -17.61
CA LEU A 38 -23.32 13.90 -17.42
C LEU A 38 -23.56 14.99 -16.38
N ALA A 39 -24.71 15.65 -16.48
CA ALA A 39 -25.19 16.59 -15.48
C ALA A 39 -26.64 16.30 -15.11
N HIS A 40 -26.92 16.18 -13.80
CA HIS A 40 -28.29 16.08 -13.29
C HIS A 40 -28.98 17.44 -13.39
N GLN A 41 -30.10 17.49 -14.12
CA GLN A 41 -30.77 18.75 -14.44
C GLN A 41 -31.36 19.43 -13.21
N HIS A 42 -31.95 18.65 -12.29
CA HIS A 42 -32.65 19.20 -11.14
C HIS A 42 -31.70 19.66 -10.03
N SER A 43 -30.69 18.85 -9.68
CA SER A 43 -29.78 19.13 -8.57
C SER A 43 -28.48 19.84 -8.98
N GLY A 44 -28.14 19.82 -10.28
CA GLY A 44 -26.89 20.35 -10.80
C GLY A 44 -25.65 19.47 -10.54
N ALA A 45 -25.82 18.26 -10.02
CA ALA A 45 -24.71 17.31 -9.82
C ALA A 45 -24.02 16.97 -11.13
N ARG A 46 -22.68 16.92 -11.09
CA ARG A 46 -21.84 16.47 -12.21
C ARG A 46 -21.45 15.02 -12.02
N LEU A 47 -21.39 14.30 -13.11
CA LEU A 47 -20.98 12.91 -13.10
C LEU A 47 -20.04 12.65 -14.28
N LEU A 48 -18.94 11.96 -14.01
CA LEU A 48 -18.07 11.38 -15.02
C LEU A 48 -18.05 9.87 -14.82
N HIS A 49 -18.44 9.13 -15.85
CA HIS A 49 -18.25 7.68 -15.87
C HIS A 49 -17.09 7.33 -16.80
N ILE A 50 -16.02 6.76 -16.25
CA ILE A 50 -14.93 6.14 -17.00
C ILE A 50 -15.34 4.69 -17.27
N TYR A 51 -16.10 4.47 -18.34
CA TYR A 51 -16.64 3.17 -18.67
C TYR A 51 -15.59 2.30 -19.33
N THR A 52 -15.32 1.12 -18.76
CA THR A 52 -14.26 0.19 -19.20
C THR A 52 -14.70 -1.26 -18.97
N ASN A 53 -13.91 -2.23 -19.44
CA ASN A 53 -14.13 -3.65 -19.18
C ASN A 53 -13.44 -4.15 -17.89
N ASP A 54 -12.91 -3.25 -17.06
CA ASP A 54 -12.41 -3.59 -15.72
C ASP A 54 -13.60 -3.81 -14.78
N THR A 55 -13.61 -4.97 -14.13
CA THR A 55 -14.71 -5.37 -13.26
C THR A 55 -14.61 -4.77 -11.86
N GLU A 56 -13.45 -4.22 -11.50
CA GLU A 56 -13.33 -3.47 -10.25
C GLU A 56 -13.99 -2.12 -10.47
N ASN A 57 -15.19 -1.96 -9.94
CA ASN A 57 -15.96 -0.73 -10.09
C ASN A 57 -15.68 0.22 -8.94
N LEU A 58 -15.70 1.53 -9.20
CA LEU A 58 -15.58 2.58 -8.19
C LEU A 58 -16.77 3.54 -8.27
N PHE A 59 -17.25 3.95 -7.10
CA PHE A 59 -18.18 5.04 -6.90
C PHE A 59 -17.55 6.04 -5.94
N SER A 60 -17.52 7.32 -6.30
CA SER A 60 -17.04 8.36 -5.40
C SER A 60 -17.83 9.65 -5.54
N ILE A 61 -18.02 10.32 -4.40
CA ILE A 61 -18.58 11.67 -4.30
C ILE A 61 -17.46 12.57 -3.79
N ASN A 62 -17.21 13.66 -4.51
CA ASN A 62 -16.09 14.56 -4.24
C ASN A 62 -16.62 15.99 -4.15
N PHE A 63 -16.12 16.74 -3.17
CA PHE A 63 -16.52 18.13 -2.93
C PHE A 63 -15.30 19.02 -2.83
N PRO A 64 -15.21 20.13 -3.58
CA PRO A 64 -14.33 21.22 -3.22
C PRO A 64 -14.69 21.75 -1.83
N THR A 65 -13.71 21.77 -0.93
CA THR A 65 -13.85 22.08 0.50
C THR A 65 -12.72 23.01 0.96
N PRO A 66 -12.62 24.24 0.40
CA PRO A 66 -11.55 25.17 0.73
C PRO A 66 -11.59 25.57 2.21
N PRO A 67 -10.52 25.33 2.99
CA PRO A 67 -10.45 25.75 4.38
C PRO A 67 -10.36 27.28 4.49
N SER A 68 -11.14 27.87 5.39
CA SER A 68 -11.09 29.31 5.69
C SER A 68 -10.03 29.68 6.72
N ASP A 69 -9.53 28.70 7.46
CA ASP A 69 -8.67 28.81 8.63
C ASP A 69 -8.05 27.43 8.95
N ASP A 70 -7.28 27.35 10.04
CA ASP A 70 -6.60 26.12 10.48
C ASP A 70 -7.42 25.24 11.42
N THR A 71 -8.75 25.47 11.54
CA THR A 71 -9.56 24.70 12.48
C THR A 71 -9.74 23.23 12.08
N GLY A 72 -9.35 22.85 10.87
CA GLY A 72 -9.55 21.50 10.33
C GLY A 72 -11.01 21.18 10.01
N VAL A 73 -11.86 22.19 9.82
CA VAL A 73 -13.30 21.98 9.55
C VAL A 73 -13.60 21.00 8.40
N PRO A 74 -12.83 20.93 7.28
CA PRO A 74 -13.08 19.92 6.25
C PRO A 74 -12.79 18.50 6.75
N HIS A 75 -11.71 18.31 7.51
CA HIS A 75 -11.28 17.01 8.04
C HIS A 75 -12.21 16.50 9.14
N ILE A 76 -12.57 17.37 10.09
CA ILE A 76 -13.56 17.02 11.13
C ILE A 76 -14.90 16.69 10.51
N LEU A 77 -15.32 17.41 9.47
CA LEU A 77 -16.57 17.10 8.78
C LEU A 77 -16.50 15.75 8.06
N GLU A 78 -15.36 15.41 7.45
CA GLU A 78 -15.16 14.11 6.78
C GLU A 78 -15.39 12.93 7.73
N HIS A 79 -14.81 12.99 8.93
CA HIS A 79 -15.09 12.03 9.98
C HIS A 79 -16.56 12.08 10.45
N ALA A 80 -17.07 13.28 10.70
CA ALA A 80 -18.38 13.47 11.31
C ALA A 80 -19.55 13.04 10.41
N VAL A 81 -19.42 13.12 9.08
CA VAL A 81 -20.47 12.61 8.18
C VAL A 81 -20.53 11.09 8.15
N LEU A 82 -19.40 10.41 8.38
CA LEU A 82 -19.31 8.95 8.44
C LEU A 82 -19.70 8.37 9.81
N ALA A 83 -20.08 9.22 10.76
CA ALA A 83 -20.49 8.83 12.11
C ALA A 83 -21.98 8.44 12.23
N GLY A 84 -22.68 8.29 11.11
CA GLY A 84 -24.09 7.90 11.04
C GLY A 84 -24.94 8.93 10.29
N SER A 85 -25.98 8.44 9.62
CA SER A 85 -26.84 9.24 8.74
C SER A 85 -28.32 9.07 9.10
N HIS A 86 -29.18 9.89 8.50
CA HIS A 86 -30.62 9.81 8.74
C HIS A 86 -31.22 8.45 8.36
N LYS A 87 -30.78 7.85 7.25
CA LYS A 87 -31.21 6.52 6.83
C LYS A 87 -30.51 5.41 7.60
N PHE A 88 -29.24 5.62 7.96
CA PHE A 88 -28.42 4.64 8.67
C PHE A 88 -27.90 5.24 9.98
N PRO A 89 -28.73 5.31 11.04
CA PRO A 89 -28.36 5.88 12.33
C PRO A 89 -27.52 4.88 13.15
N VAL A 90 -26.54 4.27 12.50
CA VAL A 90 -25.53 3.40 13.10
C VAL A 90 -24.37 4.27 13.53
N LYS A 91 -23.77 3.95 14.67
CA LYS A 91 -22.50 4.55 15.09
C LYS A 91 -21.38 3.90 14.29
N GLU A 92 -20.63 4.71 13.56
CA GLU A 92 -19.50 4.27 12.72
C GLU A 92 -19.89 3.21 11.65
N PRO A 93 -20.89 3.48 10.78
CA PRO A 93 -21.31 2.57 9.72
C PRO A 93 -20.15 2.12 8.83
N PHE A 94 -19.15 2.97 8.63
CA PHE A 94 -17.92 2.65 7.89
C PHE A 94 -17.28 1.33 8.35
N PHE A 95 -17.03 1.16 9.65
CA PHE A 95 -16.40 -0.05 10.19
C PHE A 95 -17.30 -1.27 10.13
N GLU A 96 -18.62 -1.07 10.25
CA GLU A 96 -19.57 -2.17 10.11
C GLU A 96 -19.64 -2.66 8.67
N MET A 97 -19.62 -1.75 7.68
CA MET A 97 -19.60 -2.10 6.26
C MET A 97 -18.37 -2.93 5.87
N ILE A 98 -17.19 -2.62 6.41
CA ILE A 98 -15.96 -3.41 6.16
C ILE A 98 -16.14 -4.89 6.54
N LYS A 99 -16.93 -5.19 7.59
CA LYS A 99 -17.16 -6.56 8.08
C LYS A 99 -18.15 -7.35 7.23
N MET A 100 -18.96 -6.68 6.41
CA MET A 100 -20.09 -7.28 5.68
C MET A 100 -20.07 -7.00 4.16
N SER A 101 -18.93 -6.54 3.65
CA SER A 101 -18.74 -6.14 2.26
C SER A 101 -17.60 -6.92 1.60
N MET A 102 -17.69 -7.06 0.27
CA MET A 102 -16.61 -7.56 -0.57
C MET A 102 -15.73 -6.43 -1.14
N ALA A 103 -15.87 -5.21 -0.60
CA ALA A 103 -15.23 -4.03 -1.13
C ALA A 103 -13.73 -4.23 -1.34
N THR A 104 -13.26 -3.87 -2.52
CA THR A 104 -11.83 -3.84 -2.84
C THR A 104 -11.17 -2.59 -2.27
N PHE A 105 -11.94 -1.53 -2.05
CA PHE A 105 -11.52 -0.30 -1.38
C PHE A 105 -12.70 0.37 -0.67
N ILE A 106 -12.48 0.91 0.54
CA ILE A 106 -13.41 1.77 1.27
C ILE A 106 -12.54 2.78 2.03
N ASN A 107 -12.71 4.08 1.75
CA ASN A 107 -12.07 5.12 2.56
C ASN A 107 -12.79 6.47 2.39
N ALA A 108 -12.32 7.49 3.10
CA ALA A 108 -12.54 8.89 2.80
C ALA A 108 -11.22 9.65 3.03
N MET A 109 -11.01 10.76 2.31
CA MET A 109 -9.77 11.54 2.39
C MET A 109 -10.09 13.02 2.28
N THR A 110 -9.39 13.82 3.09
CA THR A 110 -9.37 15.28 3.00
C THR A 110 -8.03 15.73 2.43
N SER A 111 -8.07 16.37 1.26
CA SER A 111 -6.94 17.09 0.67
C SER A 111 -6.97 18.56 1.09
N SER A 112 -6.04 19.37 0.58
CA SER A 112 -5.95 20.79 0.93
C SER A 112 -7.16 21.62 0.51
N ASP A 113 -7.90 21.19 -0.52
CA ASP A 113 -9.04 21.94 -1.07
C ASP A 113 -10.19 21.09 -1.60
N PHE A 114 -10.16 19.77 -1.39
CA PHE A 114 -11.29 18.89 -1.65
C PHE A 114 -11.34 17.72 -0.68
N THR A 115 -12.53 17.17 -0.49
CA THR A 115 -12.78 15.95 0.28
C THR A 115 -13.42 14.91 -0.65
N CYS A 116 -12.94 13.67 -0.61
CA CYS A 116 -13.45 12.57 -1.44
C CYS A 116 -13.87 11.34 -0.62
N TYR A 117 -14.92 10.68 -1.10
CA TYR A 117 -15.53 9.52 -0.45
C TYR A 117 -15.64 8.32 -1.41
N PRO A 118 -14.53 7.65 -1.76
CA PRO A 118 -14.54 6.53 -2.70
C PRO A 118 -14.77 5.17 -2.05
N VAL A 119 -15.58 4.36 -2.73
CA VAL A 119 -15.77 2.93 -2.47
C VAL A 119 -15.57 2.15 -3.76
N SER A 120 -15.06 0.93 -3.67
CA SER A 120 -14.85 0.06 -4.84
C SER A 120 -15.21 -1.38 -4.54
N SER A 121 -15.74 -2.09 -5.54
CA SER A 121 -16.08 -3.51 -5.44
C SER A 121 -16.13 -4.18 -6.81
N ASN A 122 -15.85 -5.48 -6.83
CA ASN A 122 -16.10 -6.35 -8.00
C ASN A 122 -17.54 -6.87 -8.04
N VAL A 123 -18.31 -6.69 -6.96
CA VAL A 123 -19.69 -7.16 -6.86
C VAL A 123 -20.63 -5.96 -6.97
N LYS A 124 -21.40 -5.89 -8.06
CA LYS A 124 -22.30 -4.77 -8.35
C LYS A 124 -23.23 -4.42 -7.17
N LYS A 125 -23.86 -5.42 -6.54
CA LYS A 125 -24.76 -5.19 -5.40
C LYS A 125 -24.02 -4.58 -4.20
N ASP A 126 -22.82 -5.08 -3.93
CA ASP A 126 -21.95 -4.58 -2.87
C ASP A 126 -21.56 -3.12 -3.11
N LEU A 127 -21.15 -2.78 -4.34
CA LEU A 127 -20.87 -1.39 -4.71
C LEU A 127 -22.06 -0.48 -4.43
N PHE A 128 -23.27 -0.86 -4.83
CA PHE A 128 -24.46 -0.05 -4.59
C PHE A 128 -24.87 0.00 -3.12
N ASN A 129 -24.65 -1.05 -2.34
CA ASN A 129 -24.83 -1.02 -0.88
C ASN A 129 -23.88 0.01 -0.24
N LEU A 130 -22.60 -0.02 -0.61
CA LEU A 130 -21.59 0.94 -0.13
C LEU A 130 -21.92 2.37 -0.57
N ALA A 131 -22.21 2.56 -1.86
CA ALA A 131 -22.59 3.84 -2.44
C ALA A 131 -23.84 4.41 -1.77
N GLU A 132 -24.79 3.56 -1.35
CA GLU A 132 -25.98 3.99 -0.65
C GLU A 132 -25.67 4.53 0.75
N VAL A 133 -24.85 3.82 1.53
CA VAL A 133 -24.40 4.29 2.85
C VAL A 133 -23.62 5.59 2.72
N TYR A 134 -22.71 5.66 1.76
CA TYR A 134 -21.88 6.85 1.51
C TYR A 134 -22.72 8.04 1.03
N PHE A 135 -23.66 7.82 0.12
CA PHE A 135 -24.55 8.89 -0.37
C PHE A 135 -25.35 9.50 0.78
N ASP A 136 -25.94 8.66 1.64
CA ASP A 136 -26.73 9.17 2.76
C ASP A 136 -25.86 9.81 3.84
N ALA A 137 -24.67 9.26 4.10
CA ALA A 137 -23.69 9.84 5.02
C ALA A 137 -23.33 11.28 4.63
N VAL A 138 -22.94 11.53 3.38
CA VAL A 138 -22.47 12.86 2.97
C VAL A 138 -23.60 13.88 2.81
N PHE A 139 -24.79 13.47 2.33
CA PHE A 139 -25.89 14.41 2.08
C PHE A 139 -26.89 14.55 3.24
N HIS A 140 -27.07 13.50 4.04
CA HIS A 140 -27.99 13.48 5.17
C HIS A 140 -27.32 12.92 6.44
N PRO A 141 -26.17 13.48 6.87
CA PRO A 141 -25.53 13.06 8.10
C PRO A 141 -26.42 13.39 9.31
N LEU A 142 -26.32 12.59 10.38
CA LEU A 142 -26.95 12.97 11.65
C LEU A 142 -26.30 14.23 12.25
N LEU A 143 -24.97 14.33 12.06
CA LEU A 143 -24.11 15.44 12.44
C LEU A 143 -24.48 16.05 13.79
N THR A 144 -24.64 15.21 14.83
CA THR A 144 -25.08 15.66 16.15
C THR A 144 -23.97 16.43 16.87
N GLU A 145 -24.31 17.19 17.91
CA GLU A 145 -23.28 17.86 18.73
C GLU A 145 -22.34 16.84 19.41
N ASN A 146 -22.84 15.67 19.81
CA ASN A 146 -22.01 14.60 20.36
C ASN A 146 -21.07 14.00 19.30
N THR A 147 -21.53 13.90 18.04
CA THR A 147 -20.67 13.52 16.92
C THR A 147 -19.54 14.52 16.74
N PHE A 148 -19.86 15.82 16.73
CA PHE A 148 -18.85 16.88 16.64
C PHE A 148 -17.85 16.82 17.81
N LYS A 149 -18.33 16.67 19.05
CA LYS A 149 -17.47 16.55 20.24
C LYS A 149 -16.52 15.35 20.15
N ARG A 150 -17.02 14.21 19.67
CA ARG A 150 -16.23 12.98 19.53
C ARG A 150 -15.19 13.08 18.40
N GLU A 151 -15.63 13.42 17.19
CA GLU A 151 -14.77 13.43 16.01
C GLU A 151 -13.83 14.63 15.99
N GLY A 152 -14.30 15.80 16.41
CA GLY A 152 -13.50 17.04 16.45
C GLY A 152 -12.77 17.22 17.77
N HIS A 153 -13.42 17.92 18.71
CA HIS A 153 -12.87 18.21 20.03
C HIS A 153 -13.96 18.49 21.08
N HIS A 154 -13.62 18.28 22.34
CA HIS A 154 -14.38 18.73 23.51
C HIS A 154 -13.48 18.86 24.74
N LEU A 155 -14.00 19.54 25.78
CA LEU A 155 -13.40 19.59 27.10
C LEU A 155 -13.80 18.35 27.92
N ALA A 156 -12.87 17.82 28.70
CA ALA A 156 -13.10 16.75 29.66
C ALA A 156 -12.23 16.97 30.92
N PRO A 157 -12.60 16.39 32.09
CA PRO A 157 -11.72 16.38 33.25
C PRO A 157 -10.39 15.70 32.96
N VAL A 158 -9.31 16.22 33.54
CA VAL A 158 -8.01 15.54 33.56
C VAL A 158 -8.14 14.25 34.37
N ASP A 159 -8.70 14.36 35.58
CA ASP A 159 -9.05 13.25 36.47
C ASP A 159 -10.56 13.05 36.51
N PRO A 160 -11.10 11.93 36.00
CA PRO A 160 -12.52 11.61 36.08
C PRO A 160 -13.09 11.56 37.51
N GLU A 161 -12.24 11.30 38.52
CA GLU A 161 -12.64 11.25 39.92
C GLU A 161 -12.68 12.65 40.59
N ASP A 162 -12.17 13.68 39.91
CA ASP A 162 -12.29 15.09 40.31
C ASP A 162 -13.08 15.91 39.27
N PRO A 163 -14.43 15.83 39.28
CA PRO A 163 -15.29 16.41 38.25
C PRO A 163 -15.35 17.94 38.26
N ILE A 164 -14.73 18.60 39.24
CA ILE A 164 -14.60 20.06 39.30
C ILE A 164 -13.13 20.51 39.19
N GLY A 165 -12.21 19.57 38.94
CA GLY A 165 -10.78 19.80 38.85
C GLY A 165 -10.34 20.42 37.52
N ASP A 166 -9.09 20.12 37.15
CA ASP A 166 -8.49 20.60 35.92
C ASP A 166 -9.13 19.96 34.68
N LEU A 167 -9.14 20.71 33.57
CA LEU A 167 -9.71 20.28 32.29
C LEU A 167 -8.62 20.02 31.25
N LYS A 168 -8.92 19.16 30.28
CA LYS A 168 -8.14 18.91 29.06
C LYS A 168 -9.02 18.98 27.82
N ILE A 169 -8.40 19.16 26.66
CA ILE A 169 -9.04 19.03 25.35
C ILE A 169 -8.77 17.62 24.80
N THR A 170 -9.79 16.99 24.21
CA THR A 170 -9.66 15.68 23.55
C THR A 170 -10.68 15.53 22.40
N GLY A 171 -10.39 14.67 21.44
CA GLY A 171 -11.22 14.35 20.28
C GLY A 171 -10.44 13.54 19.25
N ILE A 172 -11.09 12.87 18.30
CA ILE A 172 -10.41 11.97 17.35
C ILE A 172 -9.44 12.75 16.47
N VAL A 173 -9.93 13.73 15.70
CA VAL A 173 -9.10 14.54 14.80
C VAL A 173 -8.11 15.40 15.58
N TYR A 174 -8.50 15.96 16.74
CA TYR A 174 -7.55 16.67 17.61
C TYR A 174 -6.34 15.80 17.99
N ASN A 175 -6.57 14.55 18.40
CA ASN A 175 -5.49 13.64 18.79
C ASN A 175 -4.69 13.14 17.58
N GLU A 176 -5.35 12.89 16.45
CA GLU A 176 -4.70 12.55 15.18
C GLU A 176 -3.74 13.65 14.74
N MET A 177 -4.21 14.91 14.73
CA MET A 177 -3.40 16.05 14.32
C MET A 177 -2.28 16.36 15.31
N LYS A 178 -2.46 16.12 16.61
CA LYS A 178 -1.32 16.13 17.56
C LYS A 178 -0.24 15.12 17.18
N GLY A 179 -0.64 13.94 16.73
CA GLY A 179 0.28 12.93 16.18
C GLY A 179 0.98 13.43 14.92
N ALA A 180 0.23 13.96 13.95
CA ALA A 180 0.80 14.52 12.71
C ALA A 180 1.77 15.69 12.98
N PHE A 181 1.50 16.52 13.99
CA PHE A 181 2.38 17.63 14.40
C PHE A 181 3.61 17.17 15.19
N SER A 182 3.72 15.89 15.53
CA SER A 182 4.93 15.29 16.11
C SER A 182 5.87 14.68 15.06
N ASP A 183 5.39 14.49 13.83
CA ASP A 183 6.21 14.03 12.70
C ASP A 183 7.01 15.20 12.11
N PRO A 184 8.36 15.18 12.18
CA PRO A 184 9.20 16.26 11.66
C PRO A 184 9.00 16.48 10.14
N GLU A 185 8.72 15.43 9.39
CA GLU A 185 8.53 15.50 7.94
C GLU A 185 7.21 16.22 7.60
N ALA A 186 6.12 15.89 8.32
CA ALA A 186 4.85 16.61 8.22
C ALA A 186 4.97 18.08 8.65
N CYS A 187 5.74 18.36 9.72
CA CYS A 187 6.02 19.72 10.17
C CYS A 187 6.76 20.55 9.12
N LEU A 188 7.76 19.96 8.47
CA LEU A 188 8.50 20.59 7.38
C LEU A 188 7.58 20.93 6.20
N TYR A 189 6.78 19.96 5.76
CA TYR A 189 5.86 20.15 4.65
C TYR A 189 4.85 21.27 4.94
N ARG A 190 4.20 21.25 6.11
CA ARG A 190 3.25 22.30 6.54
C ARG A 190 3.89 23.69 6.58
N SER A 191 5.09 23.80 7.18
CA SER A 191 5.84 25.07 7.21
C SER A 191 6.10 25.61 5.80
N VAL A 192 6.50 24.73 4.87
CA VAL A 192 6.73 25.08 3.47
C VAL A 192 5.45 25.53 2.78
N MET A 193 4.34 24.81 2.93
CA MET A 193 3.06 25.21 2.31
C MET A 193 2.65 26.63 2.73
N ARG A 194 2.67 26.89 4.05
CA ARG A 194 2.35 28.20 4.65
C ARG A 194 3.19 29.34 4.10
N ARG A 195 4.46 29.09 3.84
CA ARG A 195 5.43 30.13 3.49
C ARG A 195 5.64 30.27 1.99
N LEU A 196 5.43 29.20 1.21
CA LEU A 196 5.55 29.19 -0.24
C LEU A 196 4.30 29.75 -0.93
N LEU A 197 3.12 29.46 -0.37
CA LEU A 197 1.81 29.84 -0.93
C LEU A 197 0.96 30.70 0.06
N PRO A 198 1.54 31.75 0.69
CA PRO A 198 0.93 32.48 1.81
C PRO A 198 -0.34 33.25 1.45
N ASP A 199 -0.57 33.56 0.17
CA ASP A 199 -1.70 34.36 -0.30
C ASP A 199 -2.87 33.50 -0.81
N THR A 200 -2.82 32.19 -0.55
CA THR A 200 -3.80 31.20 -1.02
C THR A 200 -4.39 30.42 0.15
N LEU A 201 -5.47 29.68 -0.09
CA LEU A 201 -6.03 28.74 0.89
C LEU A 201 -5.03 27.67 1.34
N TYR A 202 -4.01 27.38 0.52
CA TYR A 202 -3.00 26.35 0.82
C TYR A 202 -2.06 26.74 1.96
N ALA A 203 -2.15 27.98 2.46
CA ALA A 203 -1.50 28.39 3.70
C ALA A 203 -2.23 27.90 4.96
N ASN A 204 -3.48 27.46 4.84
CA ASN A 204 -4.24 26.92 5.96
C ASN A 204 -4.01 25.41 6.10
N GLU A 205 -4.05 24.91 7.34
CA GLU A 205 -3.98 23.48 7.62
C GLU A 205 -5.38 22.84 7.53
N SER A 206 -5.70 22.24 6.38
CA SER A 206 -6.99 21.58 6.14
C SER A 206 -7.26 20.40 7.07
N GLY A 207 -6.19 19.73 7.56
CA GLY A 207 -6.29 18.67 8.55
C GLY A 207 -6.64 19.17 9.96
N GLY A 208 -6.32 20.43 10.23
CA GLY A 208 -6.47 21.10 11.52
C GLY A 208 -5.16 21.27 12.29
N ASP A 209 -4.87 22.49 12.70
CA ASP A 209 -3.81 22.79 13.68
C ASP A 209 -4.35 22.52 15.09
N PRO A 210 -3.70 21.67 15.92
CA PRO A 210 -4.13 21.39 17.29
C PRO A 210 -4.40 22.64 18.13
N ASP A 211 -3.74 23.77 17.88
CA ASP A 211 -3.98 25.02 18.60
C ASP A 211 -5.28 25.73 18.18
N ALA A 212 -5.69 25.53 16.91
CA ALA A 212 -6.86 26.16 16.29
C ALA A 212 -8.10 25.26 16.26
N ILE A 213 -7.94 23.92 16.23
CA ILE A 213 -9.05 22.96 16.29
C ILE A 213 -10.05 23.29 17.41
N PRO A 214 -9.62 23.62 18.65
CA PRO A 214 -10.52 23.95 19.76
C PRO A 214 -11.43 25.16 19.52
N ASP A 215 -11.10 26.01 18.55
CA ASP A 215 -11.88 27.21 18.21
C ASP A 215 -13.03 26.89 17.25
N LEU A 216 -13.03 25.69 16.63
CA LEU A 216 -14.15 25.24 15.81
C LEU A 216 -15.39 25.07 16.66
N THR A 217 -16.51 25.65 16.23
CA THR A 217 -17.81 25.46 16.86
C THR A 217 -18.67 24.49 16.06
N TYR A 218 -19.58 23.80 16.75
CA TYR A 218 -20.60 22.95 16.12
C TYR A 218 -21.43 23.69 15.05
N THR A 219 -21.69 24.99 15.26
CA THR A 219 -22.43 25.82 14.28
C THR A 219 -21.61 26.05 13.02
N GLN A 220 -20.29 26.29 13.14
CA GLN A 220 -19.40 26.42 11.98
C GLN A 220 -19.30 25.10 11.21
N LEU A 221 -19.18 23.95 11.88
CA LEU A 221 -19.16 22.64 11.22
C LEU A 221 -20.42 22.42 10.37
N LYS A 222 -21.61 22.67 10.95
CA LYS A 222 -22.88 22.57 10.21
C LYS A 222 -22.96 23.57 9.06
N GLY A 223 -22.55 24.82 9.28
CA GLY A 223 -22.54 25.84 8.25
C GLY A 223 -21.62 25.46 7.08
N PHE A 224 -20.47 24.83 7.37
CA PHE A 224 -19.55 24.32 6.36
C PHE A 224 -20.19 23.18 5.54
N HIS A 225 -20.87 22.23 6.20
CA HIS A 225 -21.64 21.17 5.52
C HIS A 225 -22.74 21.76 4.62
N GLU A 226 -23.59 22.63 5.16
CA GLU A 226 -24.68 23.29 4.40
C GLU A 226 -24.16 24.05 3.17
N THR A 227 -22.95 24.61 3.25
CA THR A 227 -22.32 25.38 2.18
C THR A 227 -21.73 24.46 1.10
N TYR A 228 -20.91 23.48 1.48
CA TYR A 228 -20.08 22.74 0.53
C TYR A 228 -20.62 21.37 0.12
N TYR A 229 -21.47 20.73 0.94
CA TYR A 229 -21.98 19.36 0.73
C TYR A 229 -23.32 19.33 -0.02
N HIS A 230 -23.51 20.26 -0.97
CA HIS A 230 -24.67 20.28 -1.85
C HIS A 230 -24.37 19.53 -3.18
N PRO A 231 -25.30 18.76 -3.77
CA PRO A 231 -25.03 18.05 -5.03
C PRO A 231 -24.55 18.94 -6.18
N SER A 232 -24.97 20.21 -6.23
CA SER A 232 -24.47 21.18 -7.23
C SER A 232 -22.97 21.46 -7.12
N ASN A 233 -22.37 21.27 -5.94
CA ASN A 233 -20.92 21.33 -5.72
C ASN A 233 -20.25 19.93 -5.85
N GLY A 234 -21.05 18.86 -5.85
CA GLY A 234 -20.57 17.48 -5.95
C GLY A 234 -20.08 17.09 -7.34
N TYR A 235 -18.95 16.39 -7.37
CA TYR A 235 -18.39 15.71 -8.53
C TYR A 235 -18.47 14.20 -8.27
N PHE A 236 -19.33 13.52 -9.02
CA PHE A 236 -19.46 12.07 -8.96
C PHE A 236 -18.51 11.47 -9.99
N ILE A 237 -17.60 10.60 -9.53
CA ILE A 237 -16.67 9.89 -10.40
C ILE A 237 -16.98 8.40 -10.30
N LEU A 238 -17.25 7.79 -11.44
CA LEU A 238 -17.56 6.38 -11.59
C LEU A 238 -16.50 5.73 -12.48
N TYR A 239 -16.18 4.47 -12.21
CA TYR A 239 -15.27 3.67 -13.03
C TYR A 239 -15.72 2.22 -13.04
N GLY A 240 -15.48 1.51 -14.15
CA GLY A 240 -15.63 0.06 -14.25
C GLY A 240 -16.57 -0.37 -15.36
N ASP A 241 -17.11 -1.59 -15.23
CA ASP A 241 -17.92 -2.28 -16.23
C ASP A 241 -19.43 -2.24 -15.98
N ILE A 242 -19.88 -1.64 -14.87
CA ILE A 242 -21.32 -1.45 -14.62
C ILE A 242 -21.91 -0.47 -15.65
N PRO A 243 -23.01 -0.82 -16.33
CA PRO A 243 -23.65 0.07 -17.28
C PRO A 243 -24.02 1.43 -16.67
N THR A 244 -23.76 2.52 -17.41
CA THR A 244 -24.03 3.90 -16.96
C THR A 244 -25.48 4.07 -16.48
N SER A 245 -26.44 3.48 -17.21
CA SER A 245 -27.87 3.55 -16.87
C SER A 245 -28.19 3.07 -15.46
N ASP A 246 -27.45 2.10 -14.93
CA ASP A 246 -27.68 1.54 -13.59
C ASP A 246 -27.29 2.55 -12.51
N TYR A 247 -26.17 3.25 -12.70
CA TYR A 247 -25.78 4.35 -11.83
C TYR A 247 -26.75 5.53 -11.91
N LEU A 248 -27.20 5.89 -13.11
CA LEU A 248 -28.17 6.98 -13.28
C LEU A 248 -29.50 6.64 -12.61
N SER A 249 -29.99 5.41 -12.76
CA SER A 249 -31.18 4.92 -12.08
C SER A 249 -31.04 4.98 -10.56
N PHE A 250 -29.91 4.51 -10.03
CA PHE A 250 -29.58 4.60 -8.60
C PHE A 250 -29.57 6.05 -8.09
N LEU A 251 -28.96 6.98 -8.83
CA LEU A 251 -28.84 8.37 -8.41
C LEU A 251 -30.13 9.18 -8.60
N ALA A 252 -30.95 8.84 -9.59
CA ALA A 252 -32.15 9.62 -9.94
C ALA A 252 -33.12 9.77 -8.76
N GLU A 253 -33.45 8.66 -8.09
CA GLU A 253 -34.34 8.70 -6.92
C GLU A 253 -33.75 9.54 -5.78
N ARG A 254 -32.43 9.46 -5.61
CA ARG A 254 -31.69 10.08 -4.51
C ARG A 254 -31.46 11.59 -4.73
N LEU A 255 -31.40 12.04 -5.97
CA LEU A 255 -31.24 13.44 -6.35
C LEU A 255 -32.54 14.14 -6.72
N ALA A 256 -33.65 13.41 -6.93
CA ALA A 256 -34.91 13.93 -7.45
C ALA A 256 -35.50 15.08 -6.62
N ASN A 257 -35.31 15.06 -5.30
CA ASN A 257 -35.89 16.04 -4.38
C ASN A 257 -34.89 17.11 -3.91
N ILE A 258 -33.68 17.16 -4.49
CA ILE A 258 -32.66 18.14 -4.13
C ILE A 258 -32.57 19.19 -5.24
N PRO A 259 -33.19 20.37 -5.08
CA PRO A 259 -33.17 21.39 -6.10
C PRO A 259 -31.77 22.01 -6.24
N LYS A 260 -31.43 22.44 -7.43
CA LYS A 260 -30.19 23.16 -7.71
C LYS A 260 -30.10 24.39 -6.81
N ASN A 261 -28.99 24.53 -6.11
CA ASN A 261 -28.74 25.69 -5.28
C ASN A 261 -28.21 26.83 -6.16
N ALA A 262 -28.95 27.93 -6.31
CA ALA A 262 -28.52 29.09 -7.09
C ALA A 262 -27.23 29.76 -6.52
N ALA A 263 -27.00 29.66 -5.20
CA ALA A 263 -25.77 30.12 -4.57
C ALA A 263 -24.56 29.21 -4.89
N SER A 264 -24.78 27.94 -5.26
CA SER A 264 -23.68 27.03 -5.62
C SER A 264 -22.92 27.47 -6.87
N THR A 265 -23.56 28.20 -7.79
CA THR A 265 -22.89 28.79 -8.96
C THR A 265 -21.85 29.84 -8.57
N VAL A 266 -21.94 30.41 -7.36
CA VAL A 266 -20.95 31.32 -6.77
C VAL A 266 -19.82 30.54 -6.08
N LEU A 267 -20.12 29.34 -5.56
CA LEU A 267 -19.15 28.41 -4.95
C LEU A 267 -18.38 27.55 -5.98
N ARG A 268 -18.72 27.69 -7.26
CA ARG A 268 -18.13 26.95 -8.38
C ARG A 268 -17.22 27.89 -9.17
N PRO A 269 -15.97 27.55 -9.51
CA PRO A 269 -15.03 26.53 -8.99
C PRO A 269 -14.17 27.09 -7.84
N LEU A 270 -13.19 26.31 -7.36
CA LEU A 270 -12.07 26.87 -6.60
C LEU A 270 -11.43 27.99 -7.43
N ARG A 271 -11.72 29.24 -7.05
CA ARG A 271 -11.42 30.36 -7.92
C ARG A 271 -9.93 30.69 -7.91
N PRO A 272 -9.37 31.24 -9.00
CA PRO A 272 -7.98 31.66 -9.03
C PRO A 272 -7.61 32.60 -7.87
N GLU A 273 -8.52 33.44 -7.38
CA GLU A 273 -8.21 34.40 -6.31
C GLU A 273 -7.85 33.74 -4.97
N VAL A 274 -8.26 32.50 -4.73
CA VAL A 274 -7.95 31.76 -3.49
C VAL A 274 -6.97 30.61 -3.70
N THR A 275 -6.59 30.33 -4.94
CA THR A 275 -5.75 29.19 -5.31
C THR A 275 -4.46 29.57 -6.04
N HIS A 276 -4.39 30.76 -6.65
CA HIS A 276 -3.22 31.19 -7.42
C HIS A 276 -2.31 32.08 -6.57
N GLN A 277 -1.07 31.66 -6.38
CA GLN A 277 -0.08 32.41 -5.62
C GLN A 277 0.60 33.48 -6.51
N PRO A 278 0.56 34.77 -6.13
CA PRO A 278 1.37 35.79 -6.78
C PRO A 278 2.87 35.48 -6.71
N ARG A 279 3.57 35.65 -7.84
CA ARG A 279 5.02 35.42 -7.94
C ARG A 279 5.82 36.43 -7.12
N TRP A 280 6.84 35.95 -6.43
CA TRP A 280 7.78 36.80 -5.70
C TRP A 280 8.83 37.43 -6.62
N ASP A 281 9.39 38.55 -6.19
CA ASP A 281 10.50 39.23 -6.90
C ASP A 281 11.89 38.82 -6.37
N ALA A 282 11.96 38.13 -5.21
CA ALA A 282 13.20 37.66 -4.61
C ALA A 282 12.98 36.39 -3.76
N PRO A 283 14.01 35.51 -3.65
CA PRO A 283 13.96 34.36 -2.76
C PRO A 283 13.77 34.74 -1.29
N ARG A 284 13.20 33.82 -0.52
CA ARG A 284 12.93 33.98 0.92
C ARG A 284 13.56 32.86 1.72
N THR A 285 13.82 33.12 3.01
CA THR A 285 14.33 32.13 3.96
C THR A 285 13.41 32.04 5.16
N ALA A 286 13.27 30.83 5.68
CA ALA A 286 12.35 30.44 6.72
C ALA A 286 13.08 29.53 7.71
N THR A 287 12.92 29.80 9.00
CA THR A 287 13.34 28.88 10.07
C THR A 287 12.14 28.54 10.94
N ASP A 288 12.03 27.27 11.31
CA ASP A 288 11.08 26.71 12.26
C ASP A 288 11.77 25.63 13.10
N THR A 289 11.08 25.18 14.14
CA THR A 289 11.53 24.12 15.03
C THR A 289 10.52 23.00 15.14
N TYR A 290 10.96 21.81 15.56
CA TYR A 290 10.09 20.68 15.88
C TYR A 290 10.50 20.02 17.21
N PRO A 291 9.57 19.39 17.93
CA PRO A 291 9.87 18.77 19.22
C PRO A 291 10.69 17.49 19.05
N VAL A 292 11.59 17.23 20.00
CA VAL A 292 12.37 15.99 20.12
C VAL A 292 12.38 15.50 21.56
N GLY A 293 12.67 14.21 21.77
CA GLY A 293 12.73 13.65 23.11
C GLY A 293 13.79 14.32 23.99
N ALA A 294 13.57 14.36 25.31
CA ALA A 294 14.49 15.01 26.25
C ALA A 294 15.92 14.44 26.21
N ASP A 295 16.04 13.12 26.04
CA ASP A 295 17.33 12.40 25.97
C ASP A 295 17.84 12.21 24.53
N GLU A 296 17.12 12.76 23.55
CA GLU A 296 17.42 12.56 22.14
C GLU A 296 18.56 13.50 21.68
N PRO A 297 19.59 13.01 20.95
CA PRO A 297 20.65 13.86 20.42
C PRO A 297 20.07 14.83 19.37
N LEU A 298 20.54 16.07 19.37
CA LEU A 298 20.12 17.12 18.42
C LEU A 298 20.97 17.20 17.16
N THR A 299 22.16 16.60 17.22
CA THR A 299 23.09 16.52 16.10
C THR A 299 22.49 15.69 14.97
N GLU A 300 22.70 16.13 13.74
CA GLU A 300 22.22 15.47 12.51
C GLU A 300 20.70 15.27 12.53
N LYS A 301 19.97 16.30 12.97
CA LYS A 301 18.50 16.29 13.02
C LYS A 301 17.83 17.53 12.45
N THR A 302 18.62 18.43 11.85
CA THR A 302 18.06 19.54 11.09
C THR A 302 17.63 19.06 9.71
N TYR A 303 16.47 19.53 9.27
CA TYR A 303 16.04 19.41 7.89
C TYR A 303 16.28 20.74 7.17
N LEU A 304 16.85 20.66 5.98
CA LEU A 304 17.03 21.80 5.08
C LEU A 304 16.23 21.53 3.82
N MET A 305 15.46 22.51 3.34
CA MET A 305 14.63 22.33 2.16
C MET A 305 14.64 23.55 1.26
N LEU A 306 14.84 23.33 -0.03
CA LEU A 306 14.57 24.31 -1.07
C LEU A 306 13.26 23.98 -1.74
N SER A 307 12.41 24.99 -1.90
CA SER A 307 11.08 24.85 -2.48
C SER A 307 10.86 25.94 -3.52
N TRP A 308 10.40 25.56 -4.70
CA TRP A 308 10.06 26.47 -5.80
C TRP A 308 8.60 26.32 -6.17
N LEU A 309 7.97 27.44 -6.51
CA LEU A 309 6.76 27.44 -7.31
C LEU A 309 7.19 27.39 -8.79
N ILE A 310 6.86 26.35 -9.55
CA ILE A 310 7.42 26.14 -10.91
C ILE A 310 6.41 26.33 -12.04
N GLY A 311 5.10 26.23 -11.79
CA GLY A 311 4.13 26.29 -12.89
C GLY A 311 2.69 26.00 -12.48
N ASP A 312 1.87 25.60 -13.44
CA ASP A 312 0.46 25.24 -13.28
C ASP A 312 0.30 23.71 -13.27
N ALA A 313 -0.09 23.13 -12.13
CA ALA A 313 -0.31 21.69 -12.00
C ALA A 313 -1.54 21.21 -12.78
N THR A 314 -2.38 22.12 -13.28
CA THR A 314 -3.52 21.81 -14.13
C THR A 314 -3.15 21.77 -15.62
N ASN A 315 -1.89 22.06 -15.98
CA ASN A 315 -1.35 21.90 -17.33
C ASN A 315 -0.60 20.55 -17.45
N PRO A 316 -1.12 19.58 -18.22
CA PRO A 316 -0.53 18.25 -18.30
C PRO A 316 0.88 18.26 -18.91
N GLU A 317 1.19 19.20 -19.80
CA GLU A 317 2.51 19.32 -20.41
C GLU A 317 3.56 19.75 -19.38
N GLU A 318 3.25 20.76 -18.56
CA GLU A 318 4.12 21.21 -17.46
C GLU A 318 4.33 20.13 -16.41
N VAL A 319 3.28 19.34 -16.10
CA VAL A 319 3.39 18.19 -15.19
C VAL A 319 4.36 17.14 -15.74
N VAL A 320 4.28 16.80 -17.02
CA VAL A 320 5.22 15.86 -17.66
C VAL A 320 6.64 16.45 -17.68
N LEU A 321 6.81 17.71 -18.09
CA LEU A 321 8.11 18.39 -18.12
C LEU A 321 8.77 18.40 -16.74
N GLY A 322 8.01 18.78 -15.69
CA GLY A 322 8.47 18.76 -14.31
C GLY A 322 8.84 17.35 -13.84
N ARG A 323 8.06 16.32 -14.22
CA ARG A 323 8.38 14.93 -13.89
C ARG A 323 9.67 14.46 -14.55
N ILE A 324 9.86 14.72 -15.84
CA ILE A 324 11.09 14.33 -16.56
C ILE A 324 12.30 15.07 -15.98
N MET A 325 12.18 16.37 -15.74
CA MET A 325 13.22 17.17 -15.06
C MET A 325 13.60 16.57 -13.70
N SER A 326 12.62 16.15 -12.90
CA SER A 326 12.86 15.52 -11.60
C SER A 326 13.62 14.21 -11.72
N LEU A 327 13.25 13.38 -12.70
CA LEU A 327 13.92 12.10 -12.94
C LEU A 327 15.35 12.30 -13.45
N ILE A 328 15.61 13.30 -14.28
CA ILE A 328 16.96 13.67 -14.73
C ILE A 328 17.81 14.10 -13.55
N LEU A 329 17.30 14.96 -12.67
CA LEU A 329 18.06 15.55 -11.57
C LEU A 329 18.25 14.59 -10.38
N LEU A 330 17.23 13.79 -10.06
CA LEU A 330 17.09 13.09 -8.78
C LEU A 330 16.67 11.61 -8.90
N GLY A 331 16.33 11.12 -10.10
CA GLY A 331 15.58 9.87 -10.29
C GLY A 331 16.32 8.57 -9.95
N ASN A 332 17.64 8.61 -9.78
CA ASN A 332 18.46 7.46 -9.38
C ASN A 332 19.79 7.93 -8.76
N GLU A 333 20.58 7.01 -8.20
CA GLU A 333 21.87 7.31 -7.54
C GLU A 333 22.94 7.93 -8.47
N ALA A 334 22.81 7.76 -9.80
CA ALA A 334 23.68 8.39 -10.78
C ALA A 334 23.16 9.76 -11.28
N ALA A 335 21.99 10.20 -10.81
CA ALA A 335 21.44 11.49 -11.17
C ALA A 335 22.31 12.62 -10.58
N PRO A 336 22.69 13.64 -11.37
CA PRO A 336 23.78 14.55 -11.05
C PRO A 336 23.51 15.38 -9.79
N LEU A 337 22.29 15.87 -9.59
CA LEU A 337 21.95 16.67 -8.41
C LEU A 337 21.89 15.81 -7.16
N ARG A 338 21.26 14.63 -7.22
CA ARG A 338 21.26 13.66 -6.10
C ARG A 338 22.68 13.31 -5.69
N LYS A 339 23.53 12.95 -6.67
CA LYS A 339 24.92 12.59 -6.43
C LYS A 339 25.70 13.71 -5.74
N ALA A 340 25.62 14.94 -6.25
CA ALA A 340 26.32 16.09 -5.66
C ALA A 340 25.91 16.33 -4.20
N ILE A 341 24.62 16.22 -3.89
CA ILE A 341 24.09 16.41 -2.53
C ILE A 341 24.59 15.31 -1.59
N ILE A 342 24.49 14.04 -1.98
CA ILE A 342 24.95 12.91 -1.15
C ILE A 342 26.47 12.98 -0.95
N ASP A 343 27.24 13.23 -2.02
CA ASP A 343 28.71 13.30 -1.96
C ASP A 343 29.20 14.49 -1.09
N SER A 344 28.40 15.57 -0.99
CA SER A 344 28.73 16.74 -0.17
C SER A 344 28.75 16.45 1.34
N LYS A 345 28.03 15.41 1.78
CA LYS A 345 27.82 15.07 3.20
C LYS A 345 27.23 16.22 4.03
N LEU A 346 26.53 17.16 3.38
CA LEU A 346 25.79 18.23 4.04
C LEU A 346 24.58 17.71 4.83
N GLY A 347 24.15 16.49 4.59
CA GLY A 347 23.15 15.77 5.40
C GLY A 347 23.28 14.28 5.19
N ALA A 348 22.41 13.51 5.84
CA ALA A 348 22.44 12.05 5.78
C ALA A 348 21.73 11.50 4.54
N ASP A 349 20.61 12.12 4.12
CA ASP A 349 19.77 11.59 3.04
C ASP A 349 18.82 12.66 2.47
N ILE A 350 18.30 12.42 1.27
CA ILE A 350 17.34 13.28 0.57
C ILE A 350 15.91 12.77 0.81
N VAL A 351 14.99 13.65 1.15
CA VAL A 351 13.55 13.38 1.32
C VAL A 351 12.72 14.36 0.50
N PHE A 352 11.42 14.09 0.28
CA PHE A 352 10.46 14.97 -0.44
C PHE A 352 11.06 15.79 -1.60
N SER A 353 11.64 15.12 -2.60
CA SER A 353 12.38 15.83 -3.66
C SER A 353 11.86 15.52 -5.05
N GLY A 354 11.82 16.54 -5.90
CA GLY A 354 11.24 16.51 -7.24
C GLY A 354 10.01 17.42 -7.41
N ALA A 355 9.44 17.39 -8.60
CA ALA A 355 8.23 18.10 -8.97
C ALA A 355 7.01 17.47 -8.31
N SER A 356 6.12 18.32 -7.84
CA SER A 356 4.88 17.96 -7.15
C SER A 356 3.81 19.01 -7.45
N SER A 357 2.68 18.91 -6.79
CA SER A 357 1.59 19.87 -6.88
C SER A 357 0.97 20.13 -5.52
N ILE A 358 0.63 21.38 -5.27
CA ILE A 358 -0.25 21.77 -4.17
C ILE A 358 -1.52 22.33 -4.81
N GLY A 359 -2.57 21.52 -4.80
CA GLY A 359 -3.78 21.78 -5.57
C GLY A 359 -3.45 22.15 -7.02
N ARG A 360 -3.75 23.39 -7.44
CA ARG A 360 -3.47 23.84 -8.82
C ARG A 360 -2.03 24.29 -9.08
N GLU A 361 -1.22 24.52 -8.06
CA GLU A 361 0.13 25.08 -8.21
C GLU A 361 1.16 23.96 -8.37
N ALA A 362 1.97 24.00 -9.43
CA ALA A 362 3.08 23.05 -9.59
C ALA A 362 4.29 23.54 -8.80
N THR A 363 4.89 22.66 -8.00
CA THR A 363 6.04 22.96 -7.14
C THR A 363 7.21 22.04 -7.42
N PHE A 364 8.41 22.44 -7.02
CA PHE A 364 9.59 21.59 -7.00
C PHE A 364 10.24 21.67 -5.64
N TYR A 365 10.61 20.53 -5.08
CA TYR A 365 11.22 20.44 -3.77
C TYR A 365 12.58 19.76 -3.82
N LEU A 366 13.43 20.14 -2.88
CA LEU A 366 14.65 19.44 -2.56
C LEU A 366 14.89 19.52 -1.06
N ALA A 367 14.60 18.43 -0.34
CA ALA A 367 14.78 18.37 1.10
C ALA A 367 15.89 17.40 1.50
N LEU A 368 16.68 17.82 2.49
CA LEU A 368 17.80 17.10 3.06
C LEU A 368 17.50 16.85 4.54
N LYS A 369 17.55 15.59 4.98
CA LYS A 369 17.45 15.20 6.38
C LYS A 369 18.82 14.84 6.95
N GLY A 370 18.95 14.90 8.26
CA GLY A 370 20.20 14.55 8.94
C GLY A 370 21.28 15.62 8.83
N SER A 371 20.89 16.89 8.81
CA SER A 371 21.79 18.04 8.62
C SER A 371 21.95 18.87 9.91
N GLU A 372 22.60 20.02 9.79
CA GLU A 372 22.81 21.02 10.83
C GLU A 372 22.34 22.41 10.36
N ALA A 373 21.80 23.23 11.27
CA ALA A 373 21.24 24.54 10.94
C ALA A 373 22.29 25.53 10.37
N ASP A 374 23.56 25.38 10.73
CA ASP A 374 24.65 26.22 10.22
C ASP A 374 25.01 25.93 8.74
N ARG A 375 24.46 24.87 8.15
CA ARG A 375 24.62 24.51 6.72
C ARG A 375 23.61 25.20 5.80
N VAL A 376 22.76 26.08 6.32
CA VAL A 376 21.71 26.79 5.58
C VAL A 376 22.21 27.61 4.39
N GLU A 377 23.45 28.09 4.41
CA GLU A 377 24.05 28.80 3.26
C GLU A 377 24.73 27.83 2.28
N ALA A 378 25.39 26.78 2.81
CA ALA A 378 26.13 25.82 2.01
C ALA A 378 25.23 24.97 1.12
N PHE A 379 24.05 24.58 1.62
CA PHE A 379 23.13 23.71 0.88
C PHE A 379 22.51 24.41 -0.34
N PRO A 380 21.87 25.60 -0.24
CA PRO A 380 21.40 26.33 -1.41
C PRO A 380 22.51 26.66 -2.41
N GLN A 381 23.70 27.02 -1.94
CA GLN A 381 24.83 27.31 -2.80
C GLN A 381 25.23 26.07 -3.62
N LEU A 382 25.44 24.93 -2.97
CA LEU A 382 25.74 23.66 -3.64
C LEU A 382 24.69 23.33 -4.72
N VAL A 383 23.41 23.47 -4.39
CA VAL A 383 22.31 23.14 -5.29
C VAL A 383 22.32 24.04 -6.51
N ILE A 384 22.42 25.36 -6.32
CA ILE A 384 22.41 26.32 -7.44
C ILE A 384 23.67 26.19 -8.29
N ASP A 385 24.84 25.97 -7.69
CA ASP A 385 26.08 25.73 -8.44
C ASP A 385 25.98 24.45 -9.27
N THR A 386 25.52 23.35 -8.67
CA THR A 386 25.33 22.07 -9.36
C THR A 386 24.32 22.20 -10.50
N LEU A 387 23.19 22.88 -10.27
CA LEU A 387 22.20 23.14 -11.32
C LEU A 387 22.80 23.98 -12.46
N THR A 388 23.63 24.98 -12.14
CA THR A 388 24.33 25.81 -13.13
C THR A 388 25.30 24.98 -13.97
N GLU A 389 26.11 24.14 -13.34
CA GLU A 389 27.01 23.20 -14.03
C GLU A 389 26.25 22.24 -14.95
N ILE A 390 25.10 21.73 -14.50
CA ILE A 390 24.23 20.86 -15.31
C ILE A 390 23.73 21.60 -16.55
N VAL A 391 23.27 22.85 -16.42
CA VAL A 391 22.68 23.57 -17.56
C VAL A 391 23.69 24.16 -18.55
N ASP A 392 24.95 24.30 -18.14
CA ASP A 392 26.03 24.86 -18.97
C ASP A 392 26.58 23.86 -20.02
N SER A 393 26.15 22.59 -19.96
CA SER A 393 26.43 21.58 -20.97
C SER A 393 25.15 20.82 -21.36
N GLU A 394 25.10 20.27 -22.58
CA GLU A 394 23.96 19.47 -23.02
C GLU A 394 23.77 18.24 -22.12
N ILE A 395 22.54 18.01 -21.65
CA ILE A 395 22.22 16.85 -20.81
C ILE A 395 22.31 15.59 -21.68
N ASP A 396 23.05 14.59 -21.18
CA ASP A 396 23.19 13.30 -21.85
C ASP A 396 21.84 12.68 -22.23
N SER A 397 21.66 12.45 -23.52
CA SER A 397 20.45 11.86 -24.10
C SER A 397 20.05 10.53 -23.48
N GLU A 398 21.01 9.71 -23.01
CA GLU A 398 20.70 8.45 -22.35
C GLU A 398 19.98 8.67 -21.01
N LYS A 399 20.32 9.73 -20.28
CA LYS A 399 19.65 10.11 -19.02
C LYS A 399 18.23 10.58 -19.28
N VAL A 400 18.02 11.36 -20.33
CA VAL A 400 16.69 11.84 -20.72
C VAL A 400 15.80 10.69 -21.18
N GLU A 401 16.34 9.77 -21.98
CA GLU A 401 15.65 8.55 -22.41
C GLU A 401 15.25 7.67 -21.21
N ALA A 402 16.15 7.48 -20.24
CA ALA A 402 15.85 6.76 -19.00
C ALA A 402 14.72 7.43 -18.20
N ALA A 403 14.70 8.76 -18.13
CA ALA A 403 13.62 9.51 -17.50
C ALA A 403 12.27 9.32 -18.20
N PHE A 404 12.23 9.37 -19.54
CA PHE A 404 11.02 9.07 -20.32
C PHE A 404 10.53 7.63 -20.10
N GLN A 405 11.43 6.66 -20.03
CA GLN A 405 11.08 5.27 -19.74
C GLN A 405 10.46 5.12 -18.35
N GLN A 406 11.06 5.70 -17.31
CA GLN A 406 10.50 5.69 -15.96
C GLN A 406 9.15 6.39 -15.87
N ALA A 407 8.97 7.53 -16.57
CA ALA A 407 7.69 8.22 -16.65
C ALA A 407 6.63 7.38 -17.41
N THR A 408 7.03 6.62 -18.43
CA THR A 408 6.12 5.72 -19.15
C THR A 408 5.52 4.69 -18.21
N TYR A 409 6.33 4.04 -17.36
CA TYR A 409 5.81 3.12 -16.33
C TYR A 409 4.83 3.82 -15.37
N HIS A 410 5.14 5.05 -14.93
CA HIS A 410 4.26 5.80 -14.05
C HIS A 410 2.87 6.07 -14.66
N TYR A 411 2.81 6.43 -15.95
CA TYR A 411 1.55 6.79 -16.60
C TYR A 411 0.77 5.60 -17.16
N GLN A 412 1.45 4.55 -17.60
CA GLN A 412 0.82 3.42 -18.30
C GLN A 412 0.52 2.22 -17.39
N GLU A 413 1.30 1.98 -16.33
CA GLU A 413 1.20 0.75 -15.54
C GLU A 413 -0.17 0.59 -14.84
N VAL A 414 -0.88 -0.49 -15.17
CA VAL A 414 -2.14 -0.87 -14.54
C VAL A 414 -1.86 -1.63 -13.23
N ALA A 415 -1.62 -0.90 -12.15
CA ALA A 415 -1.27 -1.50 -10.86
C ALA A 415 -2.49 -1.64 -9.92
N SER A 416 -2.24 -2.00 -8.65
CA SER A 416 -3.26 -2.00 -7.60
C SER A 416 -3.89 -0.60 -7.42
N MET A 417 -5.16 -0.57 -6.97
CA MET A 417 -5.93 0.66 -6.77
C MET A 417 -6.08 1.51 -8.04
N PHE A 418 -6.07 0.88 -9.22
CA PHE A 418 -6.20 1.58 -10.50
C PHE A 418 -7.44 2.49 -10.60
N PRO A 419 -8.65 2.08 -10.16
CA PRO A 419 -9.81 2.97 -10.16
C PRO A 419 -9.57 4.25 -9.35
N LEU A 420 -8.92 4.15 -8.19
CA LEU A 420 -8.60 5.29 -7.34
C LEU A 420 -7.57 6.22 -8.00
N ARG A 421 -6.57 5.66 -8.72
CA ARG A 421 -5.64 6.47 -9.53
C ARG A 421 -6.36 7.24 -10.65
N MET A 422 -7.36 6.62 -11.28
CA MET A 422 -8.18 7.30 -12.30
C MET A 422 -9.02 8.42 -11.68
N LEU A 423 -9.58 8.19 -10.49
CA LEU A 423 -10.25 9.25 -9.72
C LEU A 423 -9.33 10.45 -9.49
N TYR A 424 -8.09 10.23 -9.05
CA TYR A 424 -7.16 11.33 -8.78
C TYR A 424 -6.81 12.11 -10.05
N ARG A 425 -6.52 11.41 -11.16
CA ARG A 425 -6.28 12.06 -12.46
C ARG A 425 -7.44 12.98 -12.88
N VAL A 426 -8.68 12.53 -12.67
CA VAL A 426 -9.85 13.37 -13.01
C VAL A 426 -9.95 14.56 -12.05
N ILE A 427 -9.92 14.32 -10.74
CA ILE A 427 -10.23 15.36 -9.75
C ILE A 427 -9.15 16.46 -9.71
N GLU A 428 -7.88 16.11 -9.96
CA GLU A 428 -6.74 17.04 -10.00
C GLU A 428 -6.89 18.16 -11.06
N GLY A 429 -7.69 17.94 -12.11
CA GLY A 429 -8.01 18.97 -13.11
C GLY A 429 -9.45 19.47 -13.05
N TRP A 430 -10.41 18.56 -12.85
CA TRP A 430 -11.83 18.83 -13.08
C TRP A 430 -12.42 19.83 -12.06
N ILE A 431 -11.89 19.86 -10.83
CA ILE A 431 -12.33 20.85 -9.82
C ILE A 431 -11.89 22.28 -10.13
N TYR A 432 -10.91 22.45 -11.02
CA TYR A 432 -10.36 23.73 -11.49
C TYR A 432 -10.82 24.09 -12.92
N GLU A 433 -11.93 23.53 -13.39
CA GLU A 433 -12.51 23.77 -14.73
C GLU A 433 -11.64 23.32 -15.91
N LYS A 434 -10.73 22.37 -15.71
CA LYS A 434 -10.17 21.62 -16.85
C LYS A 434 -11.16 20.57 -17.33
N ASP A 435 -11.00 20.15 -18.59
CA ASP A 435 -11.75 19.05 -19.16
C ASP A 435 -11.50 17.79 -18.31
N SER A 436 -12.57 17.03 -18.05
CA SER A 436 -12.54 15.90 -17.13
C SER A 436 -11.62 14.75 -17.58
N ASP A 437 -11.20 14.75 -18.85
CA ASP A 437 -10.35 13.74 -19.44
C ASP A 437 -8.88 14.19 -19.66
N THR A 438 -8.53 15.42 -19.22
CA THR A 438 -7.20 16.03 -19.42
C THR A 438 -6.06 15.12 -18.98
N PHE A 439 -6.08 14.65 -17.72
CA PHE A 439 -5.05 13.77 -17.17
C PHE A 439 -5.33 12.27 -17.40
N LEU A 440 -6.39 11.92 -18.12
CA LEU A 440 -6.61 10.54 -18.57
C LEU A 440 -5.84 10.22 -19.86
N LYS A 441 -5.24 11.23 -20.51
CA LYS A 441 -4.50 11.13 -21.79
C LYS A 441 -2.99 11.35 -21.62
N MET A 442 -2.43 11.00 -20.46
CA MET A 442 -1.03 11.29 -20.12
C MET A 442 -0.02 10.53 -20.97
N GLY A 443 -0.39 9.38 -21.56
CA GLY A 443 0.46 8.69 -22.52
C GLY A 443 0.68 9.54 -23.78
N GLN A 444 -0.37 10.20 -24.27
CA GLN A 444 -0.28 11.14 -25.39
C GLN A 444 0.56 12.37 -25.05
N THR A 445 0.34 12.98 -23.87
CA THR A 445 1.13 14.13 -23.40
C THR A 445 2.61 13.77 -23.26
N LEU A 446 2.93 12.60 -22.70
CA LEU A 446 4.31 12.13 -22.56
C LEU A 446 5.00 12.00 -23.93
N ASN A 447 4.30 11.45 -24.92
CA ASN A 447 4.83 11.33 -26.27
C ASN A 447 5.02 12.68 -26.95
N ALA A 448 4.12 13.64 -26.74
CA ALA A 448 4.26 15.00 -27.25
C ALA A 448 5.50 15.70 -26.67
N VAL A 449 5.70 15.64 -25.34
CA VAL A 449 6.90 16.19 -24.69
C VAL A 449 8.18 15.50 -25.17
N ARG A 450 8.12 14.18 -25.42
CA ARG A 450 9.25 13.45 -26.01
C ARG A 450 9.60 13.95 -27.41
N GLN A 451 8.60 14.23 -28.25
CA GLN A 451 8.82 14.82 -29.59
C GLN A 451 9.43 16.21 -29.48
N GLN A 452 8.93 17.06 -28.57
CA GLN A 452 9.52 18.37 -28.34
C GLN A 452 10.99 18.30 -27.92
N TRP A 453 11.36 17.36 -27.06
CA TRP A 453 12.77 17.13 -26.70
C TRP A 453 13.62 16.65 -27.89
N GLN A 454 13.07 15.82 -28.78
CA GLN A 454 13.78 15.40 -29.99
C GLN A 454 14.01 16.56 -30.97
N GLU A 455 13.09 17.54 -31.00
CA GLU A 455 13.21 18.74 -31.81
C GLU A 455 14.11 19.81 -31.15
N ASN A 456 14.10 19.89 -29.82
CA ASN A 456 14.94 20.77 -29.00
C ASN A 456 15.60 19.97 -27.86
N PRO A 457 16.80 19.39 -28.08
CA PRO A 457 17.52 18.65 -27.04
C PRO A 457 17.85 19.48 -25.79
N SER A 458 17.85 20.81 -25.88
CA SER A 458 18.13 21.73 -24.77
C SER A 458 16.90 22.11 -23.92
N ILE A 459 15.70 21.58 -24.23
CA ILE A 459 14.46 21.95 -23.52
C ILE A 459 14.58 21.77 -21.99
N PHE A 460 15.26 20.74 -21.51
CA PHE A 460 15.45 20.51 -20.06
C PHE A 460 16.52 21.43 -19.45
N ASN A 461 17.54 21.81 -20.22
CA ASN A 461 18.49 22.84 -19.80
C ASN A 461 17.78 24.19 -19.59
N GLU A 462 16.95 24.57 -20.56
CA GLU A 462 16.14 25.79 -20.53
C GLU A 462 15.15 25.77 -19.36
N LEU A 463 14.45 24.65 -19.17
CA LEU A 463 13.49 24.48 -18.08
C LEU A 463 14.15 24.59 -16.70
N ILE A 464 15.30 23.93 -16.48
CA ILE A 464 16.03 24.02 -15.21
C ILE A 464 16.47 25.46 -14.95
N ARG A 465 16.99 26.14 -15.98
CA ARG A 465 17.43 27.54 -15.88
C ARG A 465 16.27 28.46 -15.51
N GLU A 466 15.17 28.39 -16.25
CA GLU A 466 13.98 29.24 -16.05
C GLU A 466 13.29 28.95 -14.71
N ARG A 467 13.05 27.67 -14.39
CA ARG A 467 12.15 27.27 -13.31
C ARG A 467 12.82 27.10 -11.96
N LEU A 468 14.14 26.86 -11.92
CA LEU A 468 14.87 26.63 -10.66
C LEU A 468 15.96 27.67 -10.40
N ILE A 469 16.80 28.00 -11.40
CA ILE A 469 17.96 28.89 -11.19
C ILE A 469 17.53 30.36 -11.17
N GLU A 470 16.82 30.81 -12.20
CA GLU A 470 16.41 32.21 -12.37
C GLU A 470 15.10 32.54 -11.67
N ASN A 471 14.40 31.53 -11.13
CA ASN A 471 13.09 31.69 -10.49
C ASN A 471 13.22 32.33 -9.09
N PRO A 472 12.74 33.57 -8.91
CA PRO A 472 12.80 34.25 -7.62
C PRO A 472 11.81 33.71 -6.59
N HIS A 473 10.79 32.94 -7.00
CA HIS A 473 9.82 32.31 -6.10
C HIS A 473 10.39 31.04 -5.48
N ARG A 474 11.49 31.21 -4.74
CA ARG A 474 12.23 30.15 -4.06
C ARG A 474 12.24 30.40 -2.55
N LEU A 475 11.89 29.37 -1.79
CA LEU A 475 11.95 29.35 -0.33
C LEU A 475 13.09 28.43 0.13
N THR A 476 13.93 28.91 1.05
CA THR A 476 14.86 28.07 1.82
C THR A 476 14.31 27.89 3.22
N SER A 477 13.94 26.67 3.58
CA SER A 477 13.39 26.32 4.90
C SER A 477 14.41 25.54 5.73
N VAL A 478 14.51 25.90 7.00
CA VAL A 478 15.31 25.22 8.02
C VAL A 478 14.35 24.76 9.12
N LEU A 479 14.29 23.45 9.36
CA LEU A 479 13.54 22.88 10.48
C LEU A 479 14.52 22.24 11.47
N SER A 480 14.71 22.88 12.62
CA SER A 480 15.69 22.45 13.64
C SER A 480 15.03 21.75 14.83
N PRO A 481 15.67 20.76 15.46
CA PRO A 481 15.13 20.15 16.67
C PRO A 481 15.20 21.13 17.86
N ASP A 482 14.11 21.26 18.61
CA ASP A 482 14.06 22.04 19.87
C ASP A 482 13.57 21.14 21.02
N ARG A 483 14.45 20.90 22.01
CA ARG A 483 14.12 20.09 23.21
C ARG A 483 13.10 20.76 24.10
N ASP A 484 13.05 22.08 24.09
CA ASP A 484 12.17 22.84 24.97
C ASP A 484 10.80 23.08 24.33
N MET A 485 10.65 22.83 23.02
CA MET A 485 9.41 23.11 22.29
C MET A 485 8.21 22.39 22.88
N GLN A 486 8.30 21.07 23.11
CA GLN A 486 7.19 20.32 23.70
C GLN A 486 6.84 20.84 25.09
N GLY A 487 7.84 21.16 25.92
CA GLY A 487 7.62 21.73 27.25
C GLY A 487 6.97 23.11 27.22
N LYS A 488 7.31 23.96 26.24
CA LYS A 488 6.65 25.26 26.02
C LYS A 488 5.20 25.07 25.58
N VAL A 489 4.95 24.21 24.59
CA VAL A 489 3.60 23.89 24.09
C VAL A 489 2.73 23.32 25.22
N ASP A 490 3.24 22.37 26.01
CA ASP A 490 2.52 21.79 27.13
C ASP A 490 2.23 22.83 28.23
N ALA A 491 3.16 23.74 28.50
CA ALA A 491 2.98 24.83 29.47
C ALA A 491 1.94 25.86 28.99
N GLU A 492 2.00 26.27 27.73
CA GLU A 492 1.03 27.18 27.12
C GLU A 492 -0.37 26.56 27.11
N LEU A 493 -0.48 25.28 26.76
CA LEU A 493 -1.74 24.53 26.85
C LEU A 493 -2.22 24.44 28.30
N ALA A 494 -1.35 24.14 29.26
CA ALA A 494 -1.72 24.07 30.68
C ALA A 494 -2.22 25.42 31.21
N GLU A 495 -1.58 26.54 30.86
CA GLU A 495 -2.06 27.88 31.23
C GLU A 495 -3.40 28.21 30.54
N ARG A 496 -3.55 27.91 29.24
CA ARG A 496 -4.84 28.07 28.53
C ARG A 496 -5.95 27.26 29.19
N MET A 497 -5.65 26.04 29.65
CA MET A 497 -6.61 25.20 30.37
C MET A 497 -6.96 25.76 31.75
N LYS A 498 -5.99 26.32 32.50
CA LYS A 498 -6.25 27.00 33.77
C LYS A 498 -7.12 28.24 33.59
N GLU A 499 -6.83 29.06 32.58
CA GLU A 499 -7.63 30.24 32.25
C GLU A 499 -9.07 29.84 31.87
N THR A 500 -9.21 28.81 31.04
CA THR A 500 -10.51 28.27 30.65
C THR A 500 -11.28 27.76 31.88
N ARG A 501 -10.63 26.99 32.76
CA ARG A 501 -11.23 26.49 34.01
C ARG A 501 -11.65 27.64 34.94
N ALA A 502 -10.87 28.72 35.02
CA ALA A 502 -11.17 29.89 35.86
C ALA A 502 -12.34 30.75 35.35
N GLN A 503 -12.67 30.66 34.06
CA GLN A 503 -13.83 31.34 33.45
C GLN A 503 -15.14 30.57 33.66
N LEU A 504 -15.08 29.33 34.14
CA LEU A 504 -16.22 28.45 34.34
C LEU A 504 -16.58 28.35 35.84
N THR A 505 -17.88 28.32 36.13
CA THR A 505 -18.36 27.98 37.47
C THR A 505 -18.21 26.49 37.74
N ASP A 506 -18.15 26.09 39.01
CA ASP A 506 -18.07 24.66 39.38
C ASP A 506 -19.27 23.87 38.82
N GLU A 507 -20.45 24.49 38.72
CA GLU A 507 -21.63 23.89 38.08
C GLU A 507 -21.41 23.63 36.58
N GLN A 508 -20.76 24.56 35.86
CA GLN A 508 -20.44 24.39 34.44
C GLN A 508 -19.38 23.31 34.23
N VAL A 509 -18.36 23.24 35.09
CA VAL A 509 -17.30 22.23 35.01
C VAL A 509 -17.86 20.85 35.35
N GLN A 510 -18.74 20.76 36.34
CA GLN A 510 -19.45 19.53 36.65
C GLN A 510 -20.34 19.08 35.49
N GLN A 511 -20.97 20.01 34.76
CA GLN A 511 -21.72 19.67 33.55
C GLN A 511 -20.80 19.16 32.43
N ILE A 512 -19.61 19.76 32.23
CA ILE A 512 -18.61 19.26 31.28
C ILE A 512 -18.17 17.84 31.63
N ALA A 513 -17.90 17.57 32.91
CA ALA A 513 -17.55 16.23 33.39
C ALA A 513 -18.67 15.22 33.12
N ALA A 514 -19.93 15.60 33.39
CA ALA A 514 -21.08 14.76 33.12
C ALA A 514 -21.28 14.51 31.62
N ASP A 515 -21.12 15.53 30.77
CA ASP A 515 -21.22 15.41 29.31
C ASP A 515 -20.13 14.50 28.74
N ALA A 516 -18.88 14.64 29.22
CA ALA A 516 -17.76 13.80 28.79
C ALA A 516 -17.95 12.33 29.22
N ALA A 517 -18.39 12.10 30.46
CA ALA A 517 -18.69 10.75 30.95
C ALA A 517 -19.86 10.10 30.19
N GLU A 518 -20.89 10.89 29.84
CA GLU A 518 -22.00 10.40 29.03
C GLU A 518 -21.57 10.12 27.59
N LEU A 519 -20.73 10.97 26.99
CA LEU A 519 -20.17 10.74 25.67
C LEU A 519 -19.35 9.44 25.62
N GLU A 520 -18.48 9.23 26.62
CA GLU A 520 -17.70 7.99 26.77
C GLU A 520 -18.61 6.78 26.94
N ARG A 521 -19.64 6.90 27.80
CA ARG A 521 -20.64 5.83 27.98
C ARG A 521 -21.34 5.49 26.67
N LEU A 522 -21.82 6.49 25.91
CA LEU A 522 -22.47 6.31 24.60
C LEU A 522 -21.51 5.70 23.56
N ASN A 523 -20.24 6.06 23.60
CA ASN A 523 -19.19 5.49 22.75
C ASN A 523 -18.90 4.02 23.13
N GLY A 524 -18.97 3.65 24.40
CA GLY A 524 -18.84 2.28 24.87
C GLY A 524 -20.04 1.37 24.58
N VAL A 525 -21.24 1.93 24.30
CA VAL A 525 -22.43 1.12 23.98
C VAL A 525 -22.34 0.57 22.54
N PRO A 526 -22.37 -0.76 22.32
CA PRO A 526 -22.40 -1.33 20.97
C PRO A 526 -23.65 -0.90 20.19
N ASN A 527 -23.56 -0.90 18.86
CA ASN A 527 -24.73 -0.70 18.01
C ASN A 527 -25.81 -1.75 18.31
N SER A 528 -27.08 -1.34 18.31
CA SER A 528 -28.18 -2.29 18.52
C SER A 528 -28.30 -3.24 17.34
N PRO A 529 -28.73 -4.50 17.55
CA PRO A 529 -28.97 -5.45 16.46
C PRO A 529 -29.90 -4.90 15.37
N GLU A 530 -30.92 -4.12 15.76
CA GLU A 530 -31.88 -3.50 14.85
C GLU A 530 -31.23 -2.42 13.99
N ALA A 531 -30.37 -1.58 14.57
CA ALA A 531 -29.63 -0.56 13.82
C ALA A 531 -28.68 -1.20 12.80
N LEU A 532 -27.95 -2.24 13.21
CA LEU A 532 -27.06 -3.01 12.33
C LEU A 532 -27.84 -3.71 11.21
N ALA A 533 -29.03 -4.25 11.50
CA ALA A 533 -29.91 -4.86 10.50
C ALA A 533 -30.46 -3.85 9.47
N GLY A 534 -30.44 -2.55 9.81
CA GLY A 534 -30.79 -1.47 8.88
C GLY A 534 -29.73 -1.16 7.84
N LEU A 535 -28.47 -1.54 8.05
CA LEU A 535 -27.41 -1.38 7.04
C LEU A 535 -27.64 -2.35 5.87
N PRO A 536 -27.36 -1.93 4.63
CA PRO A 536 -27.43 -2.81 3.49
C PRO A 536 -26.29 -3.83 3.59
N GLN A 537 -26.65 -5.12 3.61
CA GLN A 537 -25.68 -6.21 3.74
C GLN A 537 -25.75 -7.11 2.52
N LEU A 538 -24.61 -7.68 2.13
CA LEU A 538 -24.63 -8.81 1.22
C LEU A 538 -25.22 -10.03 1.94
N GLN A 539 -25.95 -10.82 1.17
CA GLN A 539 -26.30 -12.19 1.51
C GLN A 539 -25.38 -13.14 0.75
N VAL A 540 -25.24 -14.38 1.22
CA VAL A 540 -24.48 -15.42 0.52
C VAL A 540 -25.03 -15.70 -0.89
N SER A 541 -26.33 -15.43 -1.11
CA SER A 541 -27.01 -15.48 -2.41
C SER A 541 -26.59 -14.36 -3.36
N ASP A 542 -26.07 -13.24 -2.85
CA ASP A 542 -25.60 -12.11 -3.67
C ASP A 542 -24.18 -12.30 -4.19
N LEU A 543 -23.45 -13.26 -3.62
CA LEU A 543 -22.13 -13.64 -4.09
C LEU A 543 -22.24 -14.22 -5.51
N PRO A 544 -21.25 -13.94 -6.39
CA PRO A 544 -21.15 -14.62 -7.68
C PRO A 544 -21.29 -16.13 -7.51
N GLU A 545 -21.87 -16.83 -8.49
CA GLU A 545 -22.04 -18.29 -8.36
C GLU A 545 -20.70 -19.04 -8.34
N LYS A 546 -19.70 -18.47 -9.02
CA LYS A 546 -18.37 -19.00 -9.24
C LYS A 546 -17.34 -17.90 -8.96
N PRO A 547 -16.14 -18.25 -8.47
CA PRO A 547 -15.09 -17.28 -8.27
C PRO A 547 -14.58 -16.78 -9.62
N ARG A 548 -13.96 -15.61 -9.61
CA ARG A 548 -13.29 -15.03 -10.78
C ARG A 548 -12.08 -15.86 -11.22
N HIS A 549 -11.93 -16.03 -12.54
CA HIS A 549 -10.79 -16.74 -13.14
C HIS A 549 -9.94 -15.79 -13.98
N ILE A 550 -8.63 -16.06 -14.01
CA ILE A 550 -7.72 -15.39 -14.93
C ILE A 550 -7.93 -16.03 -16.32
N PRO A 551 -8.23 -15.24 -17.37
CA PRO A 551 -8.34 -15.78 -18.72
C PRO A 551 -6.95 -16.22 -19.21
N THR A 552 -6.65 -17.51 -19.09
CA THR A 552 -5.34 -18.07 -19.41
C THR A 552 -5.45 -19.15 -20.48
N THR A 553 -4.59 -19.08 -21.49
CA THR A 553 -4.36 -20.17 -22.45
C THR A 553 -2.98 -20.76 -22.26
N VAL A 554 -2.84 -22.08 -22.41
CA VAL A 554 -1.56 -22.78 -22.31
C VAL A 554 -1.10 -23.17 -23.72
N GLU A 555 0.09 -22.74 -24.10
CA GLU A 555 0.75 -23.12 -25.35
C GLU A 555 1.99 -23.98 -25.05
N SER A 556 2.38 -24.84 -26.00
CA SER A 556 3.62 -25.61 -25.90
C SER A 556 4.72 -25.00 -26.77
N ILE A 557 5.88 -24.74 -26.17
CA ILE A 557 7.09 -24.22 -26.83
C ILE A 557 8.29 -25.05 -26.42
N GLY A 558 9.08 -25.58 -27.37
CA GLY A 558 10.23 -26.43 -27.04
C GLY A 558 9.90 -27.65 -26.15
N GLY A 559 8.64 -28.11 -26.17
CA GLY A 559 8.13 -29.17 -25.29
C GLY A 559 7.75 -28.73 -23.86
N GLN A 560 7.88 -27.45 -23.53
CA GLN A 560 7.50 -26.85 -22.25
C GLN A 560 6.25 -25.98 -22.37
N GLU A 561 5.65 -25.62 -21.24
CA GLU A 561 4.41 -24.84 -21.19
C GLU A 561 4.68 -23.34 -21.03
N LEU A 562 4.02 -22.54 -21.88
CA LEU A 562 3.93 -21.09 -21.79
C LEU A 562 2.47 -20.68 -21.62
N LEU A 563 2.15 -20.11 -20.47
CA LEU A 563 0.85 -19.54 -20.17
C LEU A 563 0.76 -18.13 -20.75
N ARG A 564 -0.34 -17.83 -21.44
CA ARG A 564 -0.69 -16.49 -21.90
C ARG A 564 -1.95 -16.03 -21.19
N ASN A 565 -1.88 -14.88 -20.53
CA ASN A 565 -3.01 -14.31 -19.80
C ASN A 565 -3.59 -13.11 -20.58
N ASP A 566 -4.88 -13.16 -20.90
CA ASP A 566 -5.57 -12.05 -21.57
C ASP A 566 -6.07 -11.04 -20.54
N VAL A 567 -5.15 -10.18 -20.09
CA VAL A 567 -5.40 -9.08 -19.14
C VAL A 567 -4.81 -7.81 -19.72
N PHE A 568 -5.55 -6.70 -19.63
CA PHE A 568 -5.10 -5.41 -20.17
C PHE A 568 -3.89 -4.87 -19.41
N ALA A 569 -2.72 -4.86 -20.05
CA ALA A 569 -1.45 -4.47 -19.44
C ALA A 569 -0.89 -3.11 -19.91
N ASN A 570 -1.63 -2.42 -20.79
CA ASN A 570 -1.35 -1.06 -21.25
C ASN A 570 0.11 -0.80 -21.65
N GLY A 571 0.68 -1.63 -22.53
CA GLY A 571 2.05 -1.45 -23.03
C GLY A 571 3.17 -1.86 -22.07
N VAL A 572 2.83 -2.33 -20.87
CA VAL A 572 3.77 -2.91 -19.89
C VAL A 572 3.61 -4.43 -19.90
N ASN A 573 4.69 -5.15 -20.16
CA ASN A 573 4.71 -6.60 -20.27
C ASN A 573 5.35 -7.24 -19.04
N TYR A 574 4.80 -8.40 -18.66
CA TYR A 574 5.20 -9.17 -17.49
C TYR A 574 5.47 -10.60 -17.91
N LEU A 575 6.70 -11.07 -17.70
CA LEU A 575 7.09 -12.46 -17.86
C LEU A 575 7.49 -13.02 -16.49
N VAL A 576 6.95 -14.19 -16.16
CA VAL A 576 7.39 -14.99 -15.01
C VAL A 576 7.91 -16.31 -15.53
N LEU A 577 9.19 -16.60 -15.25
CA LEU A 577 9.80 -17.89 -15.52
C LEU A 577 9.96 -18.64 -14.21
N ASN A 578 9.43 -19.84 -14.11
CA ASN A 578 9.69 -20.75 -12.99
C ASN A 578 10.59 -21.89 -13.43
N PHE A 579 11.62 -22.15 -12.64
CA PHE A 579 12.47 -23.33 -12.74
C PHE A 579 12.16 -24.28 -11.58
N ASP A 580 11.81 -25.52 -11.90
CA ASP A 580 11.63 -26.59 -10.92
C ASP A 580 12.98 -26.99 -10.29
N LEU A 581 13.07 -26.88 -8.96
CA LEU A 581 14.26 -27.20 -8.17
C LEU A 581 14.32 -28.65 -7.69
N GLN A 582 13.37 -29.50 -8.08
CA GLN A 582 13.39 -30.92 -7.74
C GLN A 582 14.72 -31.56 -8.20
N GLY A 583 15.39 -32.21 -7.25
CA GLY A 583 16.69 -32.83 -7.46
C GLY A 583 17.89 -31.88 -7.34
N LEU A 584 17.70 -30.63 -6.89
CA LEU A 584 18.81 -29.73 -6.58
C LEU A 584 19.70 -30.37 -5.50
N PRO A 585 21.02 -30.53 -5.75
CA PRO A 585 21.95 -31.08 -4.77
C PRO A 585 21.88 -30.36 -3.41
N GLU A 586 21.92 -31.12 -2.31
CA GLU A 586 21.71 -30.61 -0.95
C GLU A 586 22.60 -29.40 -0.60
N HIS A 587 23.88 -29.46 -0.98
CA HIS A 587 24.87 -28.42 -0.70
C HIS A 587 24.62 -27.08 -1.44
N LEU A 588 23.74 -27.05 -2.47
CA LEU A 588 23.44 -25.84 -3.22
C LEU A 588 22.28 -25.03 -2.62
N TRP A 589 21.44 -25.62 -1.77
CA TRP A 589 20.28 -24.93 -1.19
C TRP A 589 20.67 -23.69 -0.39
N THR A 590 21.71 -23.76 0.42
CA THR A 590 22.22 -22.62 1.23
C THR A 590 22.84 -21.51 0.38
N SER A 591 23.21 -21.83 -0.87
CA SER A 591 23.76 -20.86 -1.83
C SER A 591 22.68 -20.25 -2.75
N LEU A 592 21.44 -20.72 -2.67
CA LEU A 592 20.34 -20.24 -3.52
C LEU A 592 20.06 -18.74 -3.35
N PRO A 593 20.02 -18.18 -2.12
CA PRO A 593 19.90 -16.72 -1.96
C PRO A 593 21.10 -15.95 -2.53
N ARG A 594 22.30 -16.54 -2.51
CA ARG A 594 23.51 -15.93 -3.09
C ARG A 594 23.45 -15.91 -4.61
N TYR A 595 22.87 -16.94 -5.23
CA TYR A 595 22.56 -16.93 -6.66
C TYR A 595 21.51 -15.87 -7.00
N ALA A 596 20.44 -15.74 -6.20
CA ALA A 596 19.44 -14.68 -6.40
C ALA A 596 20.03 -13.26 -6.28
N ASP A 597 20.92 -13.04 -5.31
CA ASP A 597 21.71 -11.80 -5.21
C ASP A 597 22.60 -11.58 -6.43
N ALA A 598 23.21 -12.64 -6.96
CA ALA A 598 24.07 -12.56 -8.13
C ALA A 598 23.35 -12.00 -9.37
N ILE A 599 22.08 -12.39 -9.56
CA ILE A 599 21.23 -11.94 -10.68
C ILE A 599 21.00 -10.42 -10.66
N SER A 600 20.95 -9.82 -9.48
CA SER A 600 20.65 -8.39 -9.32
C SER A 600 21.90 -7.53 -9.07
N LYS A 601 22.98 -8.10 -8.54
CA LYS A 601 24.12 -7.34 -7.99
C LYS A 601 25.46 -7.62 -8.66
N LEU A 602 25.60 -8.63 -9.54
CA LEU A 602 26.85 -9.00 -10.22
C LEU A 602 26.82 -8.77 -11.74
N GLY A 603 27.98 -8.94 -12.38
CA GLY A 603 28.13 -8.87 -13.84
C GLY A 603 27.72 -10.16 -14.55
N ALA A 604 27.43 -10.07 -15.85
CA ALA A 604 27.05 -11.21 -16.68
C ALA A 604 27.53 -11.05 -18.12
N ALA A 605 27.66 -12.15 -18.87
CA ALA A 605 28.02 -12.17 -20.29
C ALA A 605 29.27 -11.32 -20.66
N GLY A 606 30.27 -11.30 -19.77
CA GLY A 606 31.51 -10.53 -19.96
C GLY A 606 31.42 -9.06 -19.56
N MET A 607 30.25 -8.55 -19.15
CA MET A 607 30.07 -7.23 -18.56
C MET A 607 30.34 -7.28 -17.04
N ASN A 608 30.91 -6.21 -16.49
CA ASN A 608 31.00 -6.03 -15.04
C ASN A 608 29.62 -5.62 -14.46
N TYR A 609 29.51 -5.56 -13.13
CA TYR A 609 28.23 -5.29 -12.46
C TYR A 609 27.64 -3.91 -12.82
N GLU A 610 28.48 -2.89 -13.02
CA GLU A 610 28.05 -1.53 -13.37
C GLU A 610 27.44 -1.47 -14.76
N ALA A 611 28.14 -2.01 -15.76
CA ALA A 611 27.65 -2.07 -17.13
C ALA A 611 26.38 -2.93 -17.25
N MET A 612 26.30 -4.03 -16.49
CA MET A 612 25.12 -4.89 -16.48
C MET A 612 23.92 -4.19 -15.81
N ALA A 613 24.14 -3.45 -14.72
CA ALA A 613 23.11 -2.64 -14.09
C ALA A 613 22.59 -1.55 -15.05
N GLN A 614 23.48 -0.81 -15.72
CA GLN A 614 23.11 0.21 -16.71
C GLN A 614 22.28 -0.40 -17.85
N ARG A 615 22.74 -1.53 -18.43
CA ARG A 615 22.02 -2.24 -19.48
C ARG A 615 20.63 -2.69 -19.02
N THR A 616 20.52 -3.19 -17.78
CA THR A 616 19.24 -3.64 -17.20
C THR A 616 18.26 -2.49 -17.03
N SER A 617 18.71 -1.35 -16.47
CA SER A 617 17.86 -0.17 -16.28
C SER A 617 17.41 0.46 -17.61
N ALA A 618 18.23 0.37 -18.68
CA ALA A 618 17.94 0.97 -19.98
C ALA A 618 16.82 0.26 -20.79
N VAL A 619 16.45 -0.96 -20.41
CA VAL A 619 15.48 -1.78 -21.19
C VAL A 619 14.42 -2.49 -20.34
N THR A 620 14.53 -2.45 -19.01
CA THR A 620 13.57 -3.10 -18.11
C THR A 620 12.93 -2.11 -17.13
N GLY A 621 11.82 -2.52 -16.54
CA GLY A 621 11.18 -1.88 -15.39
C GLY A 621 11.46 -2.62 -14.08
N GLY A 622 12.41 -3.56 -14.11
CA GLY A 622 12.77 -4.42 -12.99
C GLY A 622 12.89 -5.89 -13.39
N ILE A 623 13.89 -6.55 -12.78
CA ILE A 623 14.06 -8.00 -12.77
C ILE A 623 14.09 -8.45 -11.31
N GLY A 624 13.28 -9.45 -10.97
CA GLY A 624 13.24 -10.06 -9.64
C GLY A 624 13.59 -11.54 -9.69
N CYS A 625 14.15 -12.07 -8.62
CA CYS A 625 14.42 -13.49 -8.43
C CYS A 625 13.97 -13.90 -7.02
N SER A 626 13.15 -14.94 -6.91
CA SER A 626 12.64 -15.40 -5.61
C SER A 626 12.35 -16.89 -5.63
N SER A 627 12.66 -17.55 -4.51
CA SER A 627 12.28 -18.94 -4.29
C SER A 627 10.87 -19.04 -3.73
N TRP A 628 10.12 -20.05 -4.14
CA TRP A 628 8.80 -20.35 -3.60
C TRP A 628 8.63 -21.84 -3.37
N PHE A 629 7.79 -22.18 -2.41
CA PHE A 629 7.52 -23.54 -1.99
C PHE A 629 6.01 -23.75 -1.89
N SER A 630 5.53 -24.93 -2.28
CA SER A 630 4.12 -25.32 -2.16
C SER A 630 3.98 -26.84 -2.29
N THR A 631 2.77 -27.34 -2.34
CA THR A 631 2.42 -28.73 -2.68
C THR A 631 1.45 -28.77 -3.86
N ARG A 632 1.30 -29.93 -4.50
CA ARG A 632 0.21 -30.15 -5.47
C ARG A 632 -1.14 -30.13 -4.75
N ALA A 633 -2.12 -29.45 -5.33
CA ALA A 633 -3.43 -29.24 -4.72
C ALA A 633 -4.19 -30.54 -4.40
N ARG A 634 -3.90 -31.64 -5.10
CA ARG A 634 -4.52 -32.96 -4.86
C ARG A 634 -3.61 -33.95 -4.12
N ASP A 635 -2.36 -33.60 -3.87
CA ASP A 635 -1.36 -34.52 -3.34
C ASP A 635 -0.46 -33.79 -2.33
N ALA A 636 -0.70 -34.06 -1.05
CA ALA A 636 0.02 -33.43 0.06
C ALA A 636 1.49 -33.87 0.14
N ASP A 637 1.83 -35.04 -0.42
CA ASP A 637 3.17 -35.61 -0.37
C ASP A 637 4.04 -35.13 -1.54
N HIS A 638 3.43 -34.45 -2.52
CA HIS A 638 4.12 -33.90 -3.67
C HIS A 638 4.52 -32.43 -3.43
N ALA A 639 5.69 -32.24 -2.83
CA ALA A 639 6.29 -30.92 -2.67
C ALA A 639 6.70 -30.31 -4.02
N LEU A 640 6.51 -29.00 -4.13
CA LEU A 640 6.90 -28.15 -5.24
C LEU A 640 7.90 -27.12 -4.72
N GLN A 641 9.03 -27.04 -5.39
CA GLN A 641 10.11 -26.12 -5.07
C GLN A 641 10.51 -25.42 -6.36
N GLY A 642 10.44 -24.10 -6.38
CA GLY A 642 10.74 -23.35 -7.59
C GLY A 642 11.59 -22.13 -7.34
N LEU A 643 12.40 -21.79 -8.34
CA LEU A 643 13.07 -20.50 -8.45
C LEU A 643 12.37 -19.71 -9.55
N SER A 644 11.74 -18.61 -9.18
CA SER A 644 10.99 -17.75 -10.10
C SER A 644 11.76 -16.49 -10.45
N PHE A 645 11.72 -16.11 -11.72
CA PHE A 645 12.26 -14.86 -12.24
C PHE A 645 11.12 -14.02 -12.80
N HIS A 646 11.07 -12.76 -12.40
CA HIS A 646 10.07 -11.80 -12.85
C HIS A 646 10.75 -10.76 -13.73
N LEU A 647 10.22 -10.52 -14.92
CA LEU A 647 10.66 -9.45 -15.82
C LEU A 647 9.49 -8.52 -16.10
N LYS A 648 9.74 -7.21 -15.96
CA LYS A 648 8.85 -6.13 -16.41
C LYS A 648 9.52 -5.36 -17.54
N ALA A 649 8.85 -5.17 -18.68
CA ALA A 649 9.41 -4.43 -19.82
C ALA A 649 8.34 -3.73 -20.66
N LEU A 650 8.65 -2.56 -21.23
CA LEU A 650 7.75 -1.89 -22.19
C LEU A 650 7.70 -2.65 -23.53
N ASP A 651 6.62 -2.49 -24.29
CA ASP A 651 6.45 -3.14 -25.61
C ASP A 651 7.67 -2.96 -26.53
N GLY A 652 8.16 -1.72 -26.66
CA GLY A 652 9.34 -1.42 -27.50
C GLY A 652 10.68 -1.91 -26.94
N LYS A 653 10.70 -2.51 -25.74
CA LYS A 653 11.93 -2.92 -25.03
C LYS A 653 11.98 -4.42 -24.71
N ILE A 654 10.88 -5.16 -24.88
CA ILE A 654 10.78 -6.57 -24.49
C ILE A 654 11.88 -7.45 -25.12
N ASP A 655 12.24 -7.22 -26.38
CA ASP A 655 13.27 -7.99 -27.09
C ASP A 655 14.64 -7.91 -26.41
N ALA A 656 15.09 -6.68 -26.12
CA ALA A 656 16.36 -6.42 -25.44
C ALA A 656 16.31 -6.80 -23.94
N ALA A 657 15.14 -6.64 -23.31
CA ALA A 657 14.90 -7.05 -21.92
C ALA A 657 15.04 -8.57 -21.74
N LEU A 658 14.57 -9.35 -22.71
CA LEU A 658 14.75 -10.79 -22.73
C LEU A 658 16.24 -11.17 -22.87
N ASP A 659 17.02 -10.44 -23.69
CA ASP A 659 18.47 -10.70 -23.80
C ASP A 659 19.20 -10.42 -22.48
N VAL A 660 18.83 -9.34 -21.79
CA VAL A 660 19.32 -9.03 -20.44
C VAL A 660 18.98 -10.16 -19.47
N LEU A 661 17.72 -10.60 -19.45
CA LEU A 661 17.28 -11.69 -18.57
C LEU A 661 18.06 -12.97 -18.88
N HIS A 662 18.20 -13.35 -20.16
CA HIS A 662 18.97 -14.52 -20.57
C HIS A 662 20.41 -14.47 -20.05
N ASP A 663 21.10 -13.35 -20.24
CA ASP A 663 22.49 -13.20 -19.83
C ASP A 663 22.64 -13.29 -18.31
N LEU A 664 21.73 -12.68 -17.55
CA LEU A 664 21.71 -12.80 -16.10
C LEU A 664 21.46 -14.25 -15.66
N LEU A 665 20.47 -14.94 -16.25
CA LEU A 665 20.13 -16.31 -15.86
C LEU A 665 21.27 -17.30 -16.16
N PHE A 666 21.88 -17.20 -17.34
CA PHE A 666 22.75 -18.25 -17.88
C PHE A 666 24.21 -17.85 -18.09
N ALA A 667 24.55 -16.59 -17.89
CA ALA A 667 25.91 -16.08 -18.03
C ALA A 667 26.35 -15.16 -16.87
N VAL A 668 25.65 -15.18 -15.73
CA VAL A 668 26.11 -14.50 -14.50
C VAL A 668 27.51 -14.97 -14.12
N ASN A 669 28.34 -14.01 -13.72
CA ASN A 669 29.75 -14.20 -13.43
C ASN A 669 30.05 -13.88 -11.96
N PRO A 670 30.20 -14.89 -11.09
CA PRO A 670 30.53 -14.68 -9.68
C PRO A 670 32.02 -14.40 -9.43
N ARG A 671 32.86 -14.30 -10.48
CA ARG A 671 34.32 -14.25 -10.35
C ARG A 671 34.91 -12.88 -10.06
N ASP A 672 34.07 -11.86 -9.96
CA ASP A 672 34.46 -10.57 -9.37
C ASP A 672 34.44 -10.73 -7.84
N THR A 673 35.58 -11.11 -7.27
CA THR A 673 35.69 -11.48 -5.86
C THR A 673 35.50 -10.29 -4.93
N GLU A 674 35.90 -9.08 -5.34
CA GLU A 674 35.69 -7.86 -4.55
C GLU A 674 34.20 -7.55 -4.48
N ARG A 675 33.53 -7.52 -5.65
CA ARG A 675 32.09 -7.27 -5.69
C ARG A 675 31.29 -8.37 -4.97
N LEU A 676 31.66 -9.63 -5.11
CA LEU A 676 30.98 -10.74 -4.43
C LEU A 676 31.08 -10.60 -2.90
N ARG A 677 32.23 -10.13 -2.39
CA ARG A 677 32.42 -9.86 -0.96
C ARG A 677 31.52 -8.73 -0.49
N ASP A 678 31.41 -7.65 -1.26
CA ASP A 678 30.53 -6.52 -0.94
C ASP A 678 29.06 -6.93 -0.91
N VAL A 679 28.62 -7.74 -1.88
CA VAL A 679 27.25 -8.28 -1.92
C VAL A 679 26.97 -9.15 -0.69
N LEU A 680 27.94 -9.94 -0.25
CA LEU A 680 27.79 -10.76 0.95
C LEU A 680 27.76 -9.94 2.24
N LEU A 681 28.57 -8.88 2.31
CA LEU A 681 28.54 -7.92 3.42
C LEU A 681 27.16 -7.24 3.53
N GLN A 682 26.62 -6.81 2.39
CA GLN A 682 25.26 -6.24 2.31
C GLN A 682 24.21 -7.24 2.79
N ALA A 683 24.27 -8.48 2.33
CA ALA A 683 23.31 -9.50 2.74
C ALA A 683 23.34 -9.82 4.24
N VAL A 684 24.53 -9.88 4.87
CA VAL A 684 24.63 -10.07 6.34
C VAL A 684 23.99 -8.90 7.08
N ALA A 685 24.20 -7.67 6.63
CA ALA A 685 23.57 -6.49 7.22
C ALA A 685 22.04 -6.52 7.05
N GLU A 686 21.55 -6.83 5.84
CA GLU A 686 20.12 -6.99 5.52
C GLU A 686 19.47 -8.04 6.44
N TYR A 687 20.03 -9.25 6.55
CA TYR A 687 19.48 -10.31 7.41
C TYR A 687 19.43 -9.92 8.90
N ARG A 688 20.48 -9.28 9.43
CA ARG A 688 20.50 -8.82 10.83
C ARG A 688 19.41 -7.78 11.09
N THR A 689 19.19 -6.87 10.16
CA THR A 689 18.16 -5.82 10.25
C THR A 689 16.75 -6.43 10.12
N GLU A 690 16.51 -7.28 9.12
CA GLU A 690 15.20 -7.89 8.88
C GLU A 690 14.75 -8.78 10.04
N MET A 691 15.65 -9.55 10.64
CA MET A 691 15.33 -10.39 11.80
C MET A 691 14.84 -9.60 13.02
N ILE A 692 15.29 -8.35 13.17
CA ILE A 692 14.85 -7.46 14.25
C ILE A 692 13.51 -6.81 13.86
N HIS A 693 13.41 -6.27 12.65
CA HIS A 693 12.21 -5.53 12.22
C HIS A 693 11.00 -6.42 11.94
N ASP A 694 11.22 -7.64 11.42
CA ASP A 694 10.19 -8.65 11.14
C ASP A 694 10.38 -9.93 11.96
N GLY A 695 10.56 -9.78 13.27
CA GLY A 695 10.70 -10.90 14.19
C GLY A 695 9.53 -11.91 14.17
N SER A 696 8.36 -11.53 13.62
CA SER A 696 7.23 -12.45 13.45
C SER A 696 7.50 -13.49 12.38
N SER A 697 8.03 -13.10 11.23
CA SER A 697 8.40 -14.07 10.18
C SER A 697 9.51 -15.00 10.67
N THR A 698 10.51 -14.47 11.40
CA THR A 698 11.55 -15.29 12.05
C THR A 698 10.94 -16.33 12.99
N ALA A 699 10.05 -15.92 13.91
CA ALA A 699 9.40 -16.85 14.84
C ALA A 699 8.58 -17.92 14.12
N ILE A 700 7.86 -17.56 13.04
CA ILE A 700 7.01 -18.47 12.28
C ILE A 700 7.83 -19.49 11.50
N HIS A 701 8.83 -19.06 10.72
CA HIS A 701 9.70 -19.97 9.97
C HIS A 701 10.41 -20.94 10.91
N HIS A 702 10.98 -20.40 12.00
CA HIS A 702 11.68 -21.20 12.97
C HIS A 702 10.75 -22.23 13.62
N ALA A 703 9.57 -21.85 14.10
CA ALA A 703 8.60 -22.81 14.64
C ALA A 703 8.13 -23.86 13.61
N SER A 704 8.01 -23.48 12.33
CA SER A 704 7.48 -24.35 11.28
C SER A 704 8.49 -25.36 10.72
N ARG A 705 9.80 -25.15 10.96
CA ARG A 705 10.91 -25.85 10.27
C ARG A 705 10.90 -27.38 10.32
N GLY A 706 10.25 -27.98 11.33
CA GLY A 706 10.12 -29.44 11.47
C GLY A 706 8.72 -29.98 11.16
N LEU A 707 7.84 -29.17 10.59
CA LEU A 707 6.45 -29.55 10.27
C LEU A 707 6.27 -30.03 8.82
N SER A 708 7.05 -29.52 7.87
CA SER A 708 7.04 -29.97 6.47
C SER A 708 8.39 -29.76 5.79
N SER A 709 8.64 -30.49 4.70
CA SER A 709 9.89 -30.30 3.92
C SER A 709 10.00 -28.89 3.33
N ASN A 710 8.89 -28.25 2.98
CA ASN A 710 8.92 -26.88 2.46
C ASN A 710 9.25 -25.87 3.55
N ALA A 711 8.69 -26.04 4.76
CA ALA A 711 9.02 -25.19 5.89
C ALA A 711 10.49 -25.35 6.32
N HIS A 712 11.04 -26.57 6.23
CA HIS A 712 12.46 -26.82 6.44
C HIS A 712 13.35 -26.06 5.44
N LEU A 713 13.02 -26.14 4.14
CA LEU A 713 13.75 -25.42 3.10
C LEU A 713 13.60 -23.90 3.26
N ALA A 714 12.42 -23.41 3.63
CA ALA A 714 12.18 -22.00 3.92
C ALA A 714 13.05 -21.51 5.09
N GLU A 715 13.15 -22.27 6.18
CA GLU A 715 14.06 -21.95 7.30
C GLU A 715 15.53 -21.95 6.85
N LEU A 716 15.93 -22.88 5.98
CA LEU A 716 17.29 -22.94 5.45
C LEU A 716 17.67 -21.72 4.61
N ILE A 717 16.74 -21.13 3.86
CA ILE A 717 17.04 -20.02 2.94
C ILE A 717 16.65 -18.63 3.46
N TYR A 718 15.71 -18.54 4.41
CA TYR A 718 15.20 -17.28 4.95
C TYR A 718 15.40 -17.14 6.47
N GLY A 719 15.75 -18.23 7.17
CA GLY A 719 15.84 -18.26 8.63
C GLY A 719 17.25 -18.07 9.18
N LEU A 720 17.40 -18.40 10.47
CA LEU A 720 18.66 -18.33 11.22
C LEU A 720 19.83 -19.08 10.56
N PRO A 721 19.65 -20.29 10.00
CA PRO A 721 20.73 -20.99 9.31
C PRO A 721 21.37 -20.15 8.20
N GLN A 722 20.59 -19.33 7.50
CA GLN A 722 21.10 -18.55 6.39
C GLN A 722 21.92 -17.33 6.84
N LEU A 723 21.52 -16.68 7.94
CA LEU A 723 22.36 -15.64 8.55
C LEU A 723 23.72 -16.22 8.95
N ARG A 724 23.72 -17.34 9.68
CA ARG A 724 24.95 -18.02 10.14
C ARG A 724 25.83 -18.47 8.97
N ASN A 725 25.22 -19.02 7.92
CA ASN A 725 25.93 -19.39 6.70
C ASN A 725 26.57 -18.16 6.04
N SER A 726 25.84 -17.05 5.93
CA SER A 726 26.35 -15.81 5.32
C SER A 726 27.48 -15.19 6.14
N GLU A 727 27.39 -15.19 7.47
CA GLU A 727 28.47 -14.75 8.37
C GLU A 727 29.71 -15.65 8.24
N THR A 728 29.52 -16.96 8.15
CA THR A 728 30.62 -17.92 7.94
C THR A 728 31.33 -17.66 6.61
N LEU A 729 30.55 -17.49 5.53
CA LEU A 729 31.08 -17.16 4.21
C LEU A 729 31.82 -15.82 4.22
N LEU A 730 31.33 -14.82 4.96
CA LEU A 730 31.93 -13.48 5.01
C LEU A 730 33.24 -13.48 5.81
N ASN A 731 33.24 -14.11 6.98
CA ASN A 731 34.41 -14.20 7.86
C ASN A 731 35.51 -15.07 7.26
N GLY A 732 35.16 -16.12 6.53
CA GLY A 732 36.08 -17.04 5.85
C GLY A 732 36.23 -16.78 4.35
N PHE A 733 35.89 -15.59 3.86
CA PHE A 733 35.71 -15.34 2.42
C PHE A 733 36.92 -15.71 1.57
N ASP A 734 38.13 -15.42 2.02
CA ASP A 734 39.36 -15.69 1.26
C ASP A 734 39.58 -17.19 1.00
N GLU A 735 39.12 -18.05 1.90
CA GLU A 735 39.22 -19.52 1.80
C GLU A 735 37.99 -20.14 1.12
N LEU A 736 36.80 -19.55 1.34
CA LEU A 736 35.53 -20.12 0.92
C LEU A 736 35.01 -19.58 -0.43
N ASN A 737 35.56 -18.47 -0.94
CA ASN A 737 35.07 -17.82 -2.17
C ASN A 737 35.00 -18.78 -3.37
N THR A 738 35.98 -19.67 -3.52
CA THR A 738 36.08 -20.55 -4.68
C THR A 738 34.95 -21.58 -4.68
N ASN A 739 34.60 -22.07 -3.49
CA ASN A 739 33.48 -22.96 -3.32
C ASN A 739 32.13 -22.23 -3.54
N LEU A 740 31.97 -21.03 -2.98
CA LEU A 740 30.78 -20.20 -3.19
C LEU A 740 30.55 -19.87 -4.68
N MET A 741 31.59 -19.43 -5.39
CA MET A 741 31.53 -19.19 -6.83
C MET A 741 31.12 -20.47 -7.59
N GLY A 742 31.72 -21.61 -7.23
CA GLY A 742 31.35 -22.91 -7.80
C GLY A 742 29.91 -23.31 -7.52
N HIS A 743 29.34 -22.96 -6.36
CA HIS A 743 27.93 -23.21 -6.06
C HIS A 743 27.00 -22.31 -6.88
N ILE A 744 27.32 -21.03 -7.05
CA ILE A 744 26.55 -20.11 -7.91
C ILE A 744 26.57 -20.61 -9.36
N GLU A 745 27.75 -20.99 -9.87
CA GLU A 745 27.90 -21.62 -11.19
C GLU A 745 27.14 -22.96 -11.27
N GLY A 746 27.16 -23.78 -10.21
CA GLY A 746 26.44 -25.04 -10.14
C GLY A 746 24.92 -24.88 -10.18
N ILE A 747 24.36 -23.87 -9.50
CA ILE A 747 22.94 -23.53 -9.59
C ILE A 747 22.60 -23.08 -11.02
N ARG A 748 23.38 -22.15 -11.58
CA ARG A 748 23.22 -21.70 -12.98
C ARG A 748 23.17 -22.88 -13.95
N ASP A 749 24.13 -23.79 -13.82
CA ASP A 749 24.25 -24.95 -14.69
C ASP A 749 23.09 -25.93 -14.48
N PHE A 750 22.58 -26.07 -13.26
CA PHE A 750 21.40 -26.89 -12.95
C PHE A 750 20.12 -26.37 -13.62
N LEU A 751 19.97 -25.04 -13.75
CA LEU A 751 18.83 -24.40 -14.41
C LEU A 751 18.84 -24.57 -15.94
N LEU A 752 19.98 -24.92 -16.56
CA LEU A 752 20.14 -25.16 -18.01
C LEU A 752 19.56 -26.51 -18.50
N THR A 753 18.43 -26.93 -17.93
CA THR A 753 17.69 -28.14 -18.33
C THR A 753 16.27 -27.76 -18.70
N ARG A 754 15.88 -27.99 -19.96
CA ARG A 754 14.61 -27.46 -20.51
C ARG A 754 13.37 -27.97 -19.77
N GLY A 755 13.39 -29.22 -19.30
CA GLY A 755 12.28 -29.86 -18.58
C GLY A 755 11.91 -29.20 -17.25
N ARG A 756 12.71 -28.22 -16.77
CA ARG A 756 12.47 -27.49 -15.53
C ARG A 756 11.65 -26.21 -15.73
N VAL A 757 11.45 -25.77 -16.97
CA VAL A 757 10.94 -24.42 -17.26
C VAL A 757 9.43 -24.44 -17.43
N THR A 758 8.74 -23.55 -16.71
CA THR A 758 7.35 -23.17 -17.01
C THR A 758 7.25 -21.66 -16.99
N ALA A 759 6.60 -21.08 -17.99
CA ALA A 759 6.53 -19.64 -18.17
C ALA A 759 5.10 -19.12 -18.14
N SER A 760 4.91 -17.88 -17.72
CA SER A 760 3.64 -17.17 -17.78
C SER A 760 3.85 -15.73 -18.22
N PHE A 761 3.07 -15.30 -19.20
CA PHE A 761 3.18 -13.99 -19.83
C PHE A 761 1.86 -13.22 -19.76
N THR A 762 1.94 -11.93 -19.47
CA THR A 762 0.83 -10.97 -19.59
C THR A 762 1.35 -9.70 -20.27
N GLY A 763 0.73 -9.28 -21.37
CA GLY A 763 1.25 -8.18 -22.17
C GLY A 763 0.55 -8.04 -23.52
N SER A 764 1.16 -7.26 -24.43
CA SER A 764 0.66 -7.10 -25.80
C SER A 764 0.88 -8.36 -26.64
N ASP A 765 0.12 -8.48 -27.73
CA ASP A 765 0.26 -9.59 -28.68
C ASP A 765 1.66 -9.61 -29.31
N THR A 766 2.17 -8.45 -29.72
CA THR A 766 3.51 -8.31 -30.31
C THR A 766 4.62 -8.73 -29.34
N ALA A 767 4.52 -8.33 -28.07
CA ALA A 767 5.48 -8.71 -27.04
C ALA A 767 5.39 -10.20 -26.69
N PHE A 768 4.18 -10.78 -26.70
CA PHE A 768 4.00 -12.23 -26.54
C PHE A 768 4.71 -13.02 -27.65
N GLU A 769 4.52 -12.65 -28.91
CA GLU A 769 5.15 -13.33 -30.07
C GLU A 769 6.68 -13.27 -30.01
N THR A 770 7.22 -12.13 -29.58
CA THR A 770 8.65 -11.93 -29.34
C THR A 770 9.16 -12.85 -28.22
N THR A 771 8.45 -12.86 -27.10
CA THR A 771 8.76 -13.72 -25.94
C THR A 771 8.70 -15.19 -26.30
N ARG A 772 7.65 -15.62 -27.00
CA ARG A 772 7.46 -17.01 -27.46
C ARG A 772 8.63 -17.45 -28.33
N THR A 773 9.05 -16.61 -29.27
CA THR A 773 10.16 -16.90 -30.18
C THR A 773 11.49 -17.03 -29.43
N LYS A 774 11.85 -16.04 -28.59
CA LYS A 774 13.12 -16.08 -27.85
C LYS A 774 13.17 -17.22 -26.85
N LEU A 775 12.11 -17.41 -26.07
CA LEU A 775 12.05 -18.49 -25.09
C LEU A 775 12.13 -19.86 -25.77
N GLY A 776 11.48 -20.04 -26.92
CA GLY A 776 11.64 -21.24 -27.75
C GLY A 776 13.11 -21.50 -28.12
N ALA A 777 13.82 -20.48 -28.59
CA ALA A 777 15.25 -20.59 -28.92
C ALA A 777 16.13 -20.92 -27.69
N TRP A 778 15.80 -20.37 -26.51
CA TRP A 778 16.51 -20.71 -25.28
C TRP A 778 16.31 -22.18 -24.92
N LEU A 779 15.06 -22.67 -24.97
CA LEU A 779 14.71 -24.05 -24.65
C LEU A 779 15.36 -25.05 -25.61
N ASP A 780 15.49 -24.71 -26.90
CA ASP A 780 16.18 -25.53 -27.89
C ASP A 780 17.69 -25.63 -27.64
N ALA A 781 18.29 -24.63 -26.98
CA ALA A 781 19.71 -24.62 -26.61
C ALA A 781 20.00 -25.30 -25.26
N MET A 782 18.98 -25.55 -24.43
CA MET A 782 19.11 -26.20 -23.13
C MET A 782 19.23 -27.73 -23.24
N ARG A 783 19.75 -28.35 -22.18
CA ARG A 783 19.85 -29.83 -22.12
C ARG A 783 18.47 -30.46 -22.00
N ASP A 784 18.29 -31.58 -22.69
CA ASP A 784 17.11 -32.44 -22.60
C ASP A 784 17.42 -33.68 -21.78
N GLU A 785 17.28 -33.56 -20.46
CA GLU A 785 17.60 -34.61 -19.51
C GLU A 785 16.40 -34.88 -18.60
N PRO A 786 16.15 -36.15 -18.22
CA PRO A 786 15.08 -36.48 -17.29
C PRO A 786 15.38 -35.86 -15.92
N MET A 787 14.34 -35.29 -15.30
CA MET A 787 14.44 -34.80 -13.94
C MET A 787 14.59 -35.97 -12.98
N THR A 788 15.61 -35.91 -12.13
CA THR A 788 15.85 -36.87 -11.06
C THR A 788 15.31 -36.30 -9.75
N SER A 789 14.63 -37.15 -8.97
CA SER A 789 14.23 -36.79 -7.61
C SER A 789 15.34 -37.17 -6.64
N GLN A 790 15.67 -36.25 -5.73
CA GLN A 790 16.47 -36.56 -4.54
C GLN A 790 15.57 -36.38 -3.32
N PRO A 791 15.59 -37.32 -2.35
CA PRO A 791 14.86 -37.15 -1.11
C PRO A 791 15.42 -35.96 -0.34
N SER A 792 14.52 -35.15 0.23
CA SER A 792 14.87 -34.05 1.13
C SER A 792 15.49 -34.60 2.42
N ALA A 793 16.46 -33.87 2.98
CA ALA A 793 17.03 -34.14 4.31
C ALA A 793 16.05 -33.83 5.47
N PHE A 794 14.82 -33.40 5.15
CA PHE A 794 13.77 -33.09 6.11
C PHE A 794 13.54 -34.22 7.13
N GLN A 795 13.55 -33.84 8.41
CA GLN A 795 13.16 -34.69 9.52
C GLN A 795 12.01 -34.03 10.27
N GLN A 796 10.92 -34.75 10.43
CA GLN A 796 9.78 -34.29 11.22
C GLN A 796 10.13 -34.27 12.70
N PHE A 797 9.61 -33.28 13.44
CA PHE A 797 9.78 -33.24 14.90
C PHE A 797 9.17 -34.48 15.57
N GLU A 798 9.97 -35.20 16.36
CA GLU A 798 9.44 -36.22 17.29
C GLU A 798 8.74 -35.56 18.48
N THR A 799 9.33 -34.48 19.01
CA THR A 799 8.76 -33.62 20.06
C THR A 799 8.87 -32.18 19.59
N PRO A 800 7.76 -31.46 19.36
CA PRO A 800 7.80 -30.07 18.92
C PRO A 800 8.55 -29.18 19.92
N PRO A 801 9.46 -28.31 19.46
CA PRO A 801 10.24 -27.46 20.35
C PRO A 801 9.41 -26.28 20.89
N ARG A 802 9.86 -25.77 22.04
CA ARG A 802 9.40 -24.50 22.63
C ARG A 802 10.63 -23.64 22.85
N GLU A 803 10.85 -22.64 22.00
CA GLU A 803 12.12 -21.92 21.90
C GLU A 803 11.94 -20.41 22.05
N GLY A 804 12.94 -19.76 22.63
CA GLY A 804 13.06 -18.31 22.76
C GLY A 804 14.32 -17.83 22.04
N LEU A 805 14.18 -17.00 21.01
CA LEU A 805 15.31 -16.44 20.27
C LEU A 805 15.61 -15.03 20.83
N ALA A 806 16.70 -14.93 21.58
CA ALA A 806 17.13 -13.72 22.25
C ALA A 806 17.96 -12.82 21.33
N GLY A 807 17.55 -11.56 21.22
CA GLY A 807 18.28 -10.51 20.49
C GLY A 807 18.02 -9.12 21.09
N PRO A 808 18.61 -8.05 20.53
CA PRO A 808 18.42 -6.68 20.99
C PRO A 808 17.03 -6.12 20.60
N ILE A 809 15.96 -6.77 21.05
CA ILE A 809 14.56 -6.49 20.67
C ILE A 809 13.74 -6.28 21.95
N GLN A 810 13.12 -5.11 22.13
CA GLN A 810 12.40 -4.78 23.39
C GLN A 810 10.94 -5.25 23.42
N ILE A 811 10.40 -5.60 22.25
CA ILE A 811 9.06 -6.14 22.03
C ILE A 811 9.16 -7.64 21.72
N ALA A 812 8.04 -8.35 21.84
CA ALA A 812 7.96 -9.77 21.53
C ALA A 812 7.27 -10.03 20.19
N HIS A 813 7.67 -11.13 19.57
CA HIS A 813 6.98 -11.75 18.45
C HIS A 813 6.81 -13.23 18.78
N CYS A 814 5.58 -13.65 19.06
CA CYS A 814 5.27 -15.03 19.44
C CYS A 814 4.66 -15.77 18.26
N ALA A 815 5.03 -17.03 18.07
CA ALA A 815 4.46 -17.94 17.10
C ALA A 815 4.13 -19.29 17.76
N HIS A 816 2.95 -19.81 17.46
CA HIS A 816 2.48 -21.13 17.87
C HIS A 816 1.92 -21.83 16.64
N VAL A 817 2.69 -22.78 16.09
CA VAL A 817 2.43 -23.38 14.78
C VAL A 817 2.22 -24.89 14.94
N MET A 818 1.14 -25.41 14.36
CA MET A 818 0.80 -26.83 14.42
C MET A 818 0.46 -27.40 13.04
N PRO A 819 0.58 -28.72 12.82
CA PRO A 819 0.08 -29.36 11.62
C PRO A 819 -1.43 -29.14 11.44
N ALA A 820 -1.86 -28.99 10.20
CA ALA A 820 -3.26 -28.81 9.82
C ALA A 820 -3.58 -29.61 8.54
N PRO A 821 -4.87 -29.90 8.26
CA PRO A 821 -5.25 -30.57 7.02
C PRO A 821 -4.76 -29.83 5.78
N HIS A 822 -4.27 -30.60 4.79
CA HIS A 822 -3.84 -30.08 3.50
C HIS A 822 -5.02 -29.55 2.65
N TYR A 823 -4.74 -28.78 1.59
CA TYR A 823 -5.73 -28.26 0.64
C TYR A 823 -6.71 -29.31 0.10
N SER A 824 -6.24 -30.54 -0.13
CA SER A 824 -7.05 -31.66 -0.62
C SER A 824 -8.04 -32.24 0.40
N HIS A 825 -7.93 -31.86 1.67
CA HIS A 825 -8.80 -32.37 2.72
C HIS A 825 -10.22 -31.76 2.63
N PRO A 826 -11.30 -32.54 2.83
CA PRO A 826 -12.68 -32.04 2.73
C PRO A 826 -13.00 -30.86 3.64
N ASP A 827 -12.39 -30.82 4.83
CA ASP A 827 -12.61 -29.73 5.80
C ASP A 827 -11.78 -28.47 5.54
N SER A 828 -10.91 -28.46 4.53
CA SER A 828 -10.00 -27.33 4.27
C SER A 828 -10.77 -26.01 4.05
N THR A 829 -11.92 -26.07 3.38
CA THR A 829 -12.81 -24.91 3.18
C THR A 829 -13.41 -24.43 4.51
N LEU A 830 -13.90 -25.35 5.34
CA LEU A 830 -14.49 -25.04 6.65
C LEU A 830 -13.45 -24.42 7.61
N LEU A 831 -12.21 -24.92 7.57
CA LEU A 831 -11.10 -24.37 8.34
C LEU A 831 -10.69 -22.97 7.89
N THR A 832 -10.85 -22.65 6.60
CA THR A 832 -10.61 -21.28 6.10
C THR A 832 -11.61 -20.30 6.72
N ILE A 833 -12.89 -20.67 6.78
CA ILE A 833 -13.96 -19.89 7.44
C ILE A 833 -13.70 -19.81 8.94
N GLY A 834 -13.41 -20.94 9.58
CA GLY A 834 -13.13 -21.02 11.01
C GLY A 834 -11.93 -20.19 11.45
N ALA A 835 -10.86 -20.16 10.64
CA ALA A 835 -9.69 -19.34 10.91
C ALA A 835 -10.01 -17.84 10.88
N HIS A 836 -10.88 -17.40 9.95
CA HIS A 836 -11.34 -16.02 9.90
C HIS A 836 -12.13 -15.63 11.16
N LEU A 837 -13.07 -16.49 11.60
CA LEU A 837 -13.87 -16.27 12.81
C LEU A 837 -12.98 -16.16 14.05
N ILE A 838 -12.10 -17.13 14.30
CA ILE A 838 -11.21 -17.13 15.48
C ILE A 838 -10.30 -15.90 15.46
N ARG A 839 -9.78 -15.51 14.29
CA ARG A 839 -8.93 -14.33 14.16
C ARG A 839 -9.64 -13.08 14.68
N LEU A 840 -10.87 -12.85 14.25
CA LEU A 840 -11.65 -11.66 14.59
C LEU A 840 -12.20 -11.72 16.01
N ASP A 841 -12.86 -12.82 16.36
CA ASP A 841 -13.66 -12.91 17.60
C ASP A 841 -12.77 -13.08 18.84
N TYR A 842 -11.65 -13.79 18.73
CA TYR A 842 -10.81 -14.16 19.86
C TYR A 842 -9.40 -13.57 19.80
N ILE A 843 -8.65 -13.87 18.74
CA ILE A 843 -7.20 -13.58 18.70
C ILE A 843 -6.91 -12.08 18.67
N LEU A 844 -7.59 -11.30 17.82
CA LEU A 844 -7.44 -9.84 17.82
C LEU A 844 -7.96 -9.23 19.12
N SER A 845 -9.08 -9.74 19.66
CA SER A 845 -9.65 -9.29 20.92
C SER A 845 -8.67 -9.45 22.09
N GLU A 846 -8.13 -10.65 22.27
CA GLU A 846 -7.26 -10.96 23.40
C GLU A 846 -5.85 -10.37 23.25
N ILE A 847 -5.25 -10.41 22.07
CA ILE A 847 -3.83 -10.06 21.91
C ILE A 847 -3.66 -8.58 21.55
N ARG A 848 -4.49 -8.04 20.66
CA ARG A 848 -4.39 -6.62 20.26
C ARG A 848 -5.20 -5.71 21.17
N PHE A 849 -6.50 -5.93 21.32
CA PHE A 849 -7.35 -4.97 22.05
C PHE A 849 -7.16 -5.05 23.57
N LYS A 850 -7.06 -6.25 24.15
CA LYS A 850 -6.82 -6.42 25.60
C LYS A 850 -5.32 -6.49 25.96
N GLY A 851 -4.51 -6.99 25.04
CA GLY A 851 -3.07 -7.23 25.25
C GLY A 851 -2.15 -6.13 24.72
N ASN A 852 -2.68 -5.12 24.03
CA ASN A 852 -1.92 -4.00 23.46
C ASN A 852 -0.80 -4.38 22.47
N ALA A 853 -0.86 -5.56 21.86
CA ALA A 853 0.03 -5.88 20.74
C ALA A 853 -0.39 -5.11 19.48
N TYR A 854 0.56 -4.75 18.62
CA TYR A 854 0.24 -4.08 17.35
C TYR A 854 -0.56 -4.98 16.40
N GLY A 855 -0.21 -6.26 16.33
CA GLY A 855 -0.86 -7.23 15.45
C GLY A 855 -1.02 -8.61 16.07
N ALA A 856 -2.09 -9.30 15.68
CA ALA A 856 -2.33 -10.69 16.01
C ALA A 856 -2.92 -11.41 14.80
N ARG A 857 -2.51 -12.66 14.55
CA ARG A 857 -2.92 -13.46 13.39
C ARG A 857 -3.32 -14.86 13.82
N PHE A 858 -4.33 -15.39 13.12
CA PHE A 858 -4.73 -16.79 13.14
C PHE A 858 -4.88 -17.22 11.68
N THR A 859 -3.89 -17.93 11.17
CA THR A 859 -3.74 -18.20 9.73
C THR A 859 -3.71 -19.70 9.50
N TYR A 860 -4.60 -20.17 8.63
CA TYR A 860 -4.58 -21.54 8.11
C TYR A 860 -3.97 -21.54 6.70
N SER A 861 -2.84 -22.23 6.55
CA SER A 861 -2.11 -22.36 5.28
C SER A 861 -2.31 -23.78 4.71
N PRO A 862 -3.29 -24.01 3.84
CA PRO A 862 -3.66 -25.36 3.40
C PRO A 862 -2.58 -26.05 2.54
N TYR A 863 -1.81 -25.31 1.75
CA TYR A 863 -0.73 -25.89 0.94
C TYR A 863 0.49 -26.26 1.78
N ASP A 864 0.78 -25.47 2.82
CA ASP A 864 1.84 -25.78 3.78
C ASP A 864 1.42 -26.81 4.84
N ALA A 865 0.12 -27.14 4.89
CA ALA A 865 -0.51 -28.02 5.86
C ALA A 865 -0.23 -27.60 7.31
N VAL A 866 -0.31 -26.30 7.60
CA VAL A 866 -0.10 -25.73 8.95
C VAL A 866 -1.19 -24.75 9.35
N LEU A 867 -1.39 -24.64 10.66
CA LEU A 867 -2.13 -23.58 11.32
C LEU A 867 -1.15 -22.78 12.19
N CYS A 868 -1.11 -21.47 11.99
CA CYS A 868 -0.24 -20.54 12.72
C CYS A 868 -1.07 -19.54 13.53
N GLN A 869 -0.75 -19.43 14.82
CA GLN A 869 -1.15 -18.31 15.66
C GLN A 869 0.09 -17.45 15.90
N SER A 870 0.00 -16.14 15.70
CA SER A 870 1.16 -15.25 15.92
C SER A 870 0.80 -13.86 16.41
N SER A 871 1.74 -13.21 17.08
CA SER A 871 1.68 -11.81 17.48
C SER A 871 2.84 -11.01 16.90
N PHE A 872 2.63 -9.69 16.76
CA PHE A 872 3.60 -8.77 16.17
C PHE A 872 3.67 -7.50 17.00
N ARG A 873 4.90 -7.13 17.41
CA ARG A 873 5.19 -6.02 18.34
C ARG A 873 4.35 -6.11 19.61
N ASP A 874 4.47 -7.24 20.27
CA ASP A 874 3.69 -7.62 21.45
C ASP A 874 4.42 -7.22 22.74
N PRO A 875 3.77 -6.52 23.68
CA PRO A 875 4.37 -6.26 24.99
C PRO A 875 4.53 -7.53 25.83
N HIS A 876 3.85 -8.63 25.50
CA HIS A 876 3.80 -9.86 26.29
C HIS A 876 4.35 -11.09 25.56
N VAL A 877 4.91 -12.03 26.32
CA VAL A 877 5.30 -13.37 25.83
C VAL A 877 4.41 -14.44 26.47
N ALA A 878 4.47 -14.59 27.80
CA ALA A 878 3.76 -15.65 28.53
C ALA A 878 2.23 -15.56 28.35
N ARG A 879 1.65 -14.36 28.54
CA ARG A 879 0.22 -14.11 28.32
C ARG A 879 -0.22 -14.53 26.91
N THR A 880 0.54 -14.14 25.89
CA THR A 880 0.19 -14.41 24.49
C THR A 880 0.26 -15.90 24.17
N ILE A 881 1.29 -16.61 24.62
CA ILE A 881 1.38 -18.08 24.49
C ILE A 881 0.20 -18.75 25.19
N ASN A 882 -0.17 -18.30 26.39
CA ASN A 882 -1.33 -18.83 27.11
C ASN A 882 -2.65 -18.61 26.34
N VAL A 883 -2.83 -17.45 25.70
CA VAL A 883 -3.99 -17.19 24.82
C VAL A 883 -4.02 -18.17 23.65
N PHE A 884 -2.87 -18.42 22.99
CA PHE A 884 -2.81 -19.39 21.89
C PHE A 884 -3.23 -20.81 22.33
N GLU A 885 -2.77 -21.23 23.51
CA GLU A 885 -3.11 -22.53 24.10
C GLU A 885 -4.58 -22.64 24.55
N GLN A 886 -5.22 -21.52 24.88
CA GLN A 886 -6.63 -21.43 25.28
C GLN A 886 -7.62 -21.34 24.11
N THR A 887 -7.15 -21.18 22.87
CA THR A 887 -8.02 -21.07 21.69
C THR A 887 -8.98 -22.25 21.55
N VAL A 888 -8.55 -23.48 21.87
CA VAL A 888 -9.43 -24.65 21.84
C VAL A 888 -10.58 -24.55 22.84
N ASP A 889 -10.34 -23.97 24.01
CA ASP A 889 -11.35 -23.80 25.06
C ASP A 889 -12.35 -22.71 24.68
N TYR A 890 -11.89 -21.64 24.04
CA TYR A 890 -12.77 -20.64 23.42
C TYR A 890 -13.71 -21.29 22.38
N VAL A 891 -13.17 -22.07 21.45
CA VAL A 891 -13.97 -22.73 20.39
C VAL A 891 -15.01 -23.70 20.98
N LYS A 892 -14.72 -24.35 22.11
CA LYS A 892 -15.69 -25.19 22.82
C LYS A 892 -16.90 -24.40 23.31
N GLN A 893 -16.65 -23.21 23.83
CA GLN A 893 -17.66 -22.38 24.52
C GLN A 893 -18.47 -21.51 23.56
N ILE A 894 -17.88 -21.02 22.48
CA ILE A 894 -18.56 -20.11 21.55
C ILE A 894 -19.65 -20.83 20.75
N GLU A 895 -20.81 -20.20 20.61
CA GLU A 895 -21.92 -20.69 19.78
C GLU A 895 -22.16 -19.70 18.63
N TRP A 896 -21.58 -19.98 17.47
CA TRP A 896 -21.80 -19.19 16.27
C TRP A 896 -23.20 -19.43 15.69
N THR A 897 -23.85 -18.34 15.29
CA THR A 897 -25.11 -18.38 14.54
C THR A 897 -24.85 -18.54 13.04
N GLN A 898 -25.89 -18.86 12.26
CA GLN A 898 -25.76 -18.86 10.80
C GLN A 898 -25.37 -17.47 10.26
N THR A 899 -25.84 -16.39 10.89
CA THR A 899 -25.47 -15.02 10.51
C THR A 899 -23.96 -14.78 10.66
N ASP A 900 -23.34 -15.32 11.70
CA ASP A 900 -21.89 -15.19 11.91
C ASP A 900 -21.11 -15.95 10.83
N ILE A 901 -21.59 -17.15 10.47
CA ILE A 901 -21.00 -17.94 9.37
C ILE A 901 -21.19 -17.26 8.02
N ASP A 902 -22.37 -16.71 7.74
CA ASP A 902 -22.65 -16.02 6.47
C ASP A 902 -21.74 -14.79 6.29
N ARG A 903 -21.47 -14.04 7.36
CA ARG A 903 -20.50 -12.93 7.35
C ARG A 903 -19.08 -13.42 7.07
N ALA A 904 -18.65 -14.49 7.74
CA ALA A 904 -17.34 -15.09 7.49
C ALA A 904 -17.23 -15.68 6.07
N ILE A 905 -18.31 -16.22 5.52
CA ILE A 905 -18.42 -16.66 4.13
C ILE A 905 -18.20 -15.48 3.19
N ILE A 906 -18.90 -14.36 3.37
CA ILE A 906 -18.73 -13.16 2.53
C ILE A 906 -17.30 -12.64 2.61
N ALA A 907 -16.75 -12.53 3.83
CA ALA A 907 -15.40 -12.03 4.07
C ALA A 907 -14.29 -12.92 3.47
N THR A 908 -14.49 -14.24 3.45
CA THR A 908 -13.52 -15.21 2.89
C THR A 908 -13.74 -15.44 1.39
N ALA A 909 -14.97 -15.34 0.88
CA ALA A 909 -15.29 -15.39 -0.54
C ALA A 909 -14.60 -14.27 -1.32
N LYS A 910 -14.29 -13.14 -0.66
CA LYS A 910 -13.56 -12.00 -1.21
C LYS A 910 -12.24 -12.39 -1.87
N ASP A 911 -11.55 -13.43 -1.38
CA ASP A 911 -10.32 -13.92 -2.00
C ASP A 911 -10.54 -14.46 -3.42
N GLY A 912 -11.72 -14.99 -3.71
CA GLY A 912 -12.12 -15.44 -5.05
C GLY A 912 -12.48 -14.30 -6.01
N GLU A 913 -12.71 -13.09 -5.49
CA GLU A 913 -13.17 -11.91 -6.23
C GLU A 913 -12.16 -10.75 -6.17
N LYS A 914 -10.86 -11.02 -5.98
CA LYS A 914 -9.83 -9.98 -6.04
C LYS A 914 -9.73 -9.39 -7.46
N PRO A 915 -9.45 -8.08 -7.60
CA PRO A 915 -9.13 -7.47 -8.89
C PRO A 915 -7.97 -8.19 -9.55
N ILE A 916 -8.09 -8.48 -10.85
CA ILE A 916 -7.00 -9.09 -11.62
C ILE A 916 -6.16 -7.95 -12.20
N ARG A 917 -4.90 -7.88 -11.79
CA ARG A 917 -3.92 -6.91 -12.32
C ARG A 917 -2.86 -7.64 -13.15
N PRO A 918 -2.29 -7.04 -14.20
CA PRO A 918 -1.39 -7.72 -15.14
C PRO A 918 -0.22 -8.46 -14.50
N SER A 919 0.54 -7.79 -13.63
CA SER A 919 1.66 -8.43 -12.91
C SER A 919 1.20 -9.60 -12.05
N GLN A 920 0.06 -9.44 -11.36
CA GLN A 920 -0.50 -10.49 -10.51
C GLN A 920 -1.08 -11.64 -11.32
N ALA A 921 -1.63 -11.38 -12.50
CA ALA A 921 -2.15 -12.39 -13.40
C ALA A 921 -1.04 -13.33 -13.86
N ALA A 922 0.11 -12.78 -14.26
CA ALA A 922 1.27 -13.58 -14.67
C ALA A 922 1.73 -14.54 -13.55
N SER A 923 1.95 -14.03 -12.33
CA SER A 923 2.40 -14.84 -11.19
C SER A 923 1.32 -15.80 -10.67
N SER A 924 0.06 -15.35 -10.55
CA SER A 924 -1.02 -16.15 -9.98
C SER A 924 -1.45 -17.27 -10.91
N ALA A 925 -1.53 -17.03 -12.23
CA ALA A 925 -1.84 -18.08 -13.20
C ALA A 925 -0.75 -19.16 -13.19
N LEU A 926 0.53 -18.75 -13.13
CA LEU A 926 1.64 -19.68 -13.03
C LEU A 926 1.57 -20.52 -11.75
N SER A 927 1.38 -19.88 -10.59
CA SER A 927 1.24 -20.58 -9.31
C SER A 927 0.07 -21.58 -9.33
N GLN A 928 -1.11 -21.16 -9.78
CA GLN A 928 -2.30 -22.02 -9.89
C GLN A 928 -2.05 -23.24 -10.79
N HIS A 929 -1.37 -23.02 -11.92
CA HIS A 929 -0.99 -24.09 -12.85
C HIS A 929 0.02 -25.07 -12.25
N LEU A 930 1.09 -24.55 -11.62
CA LEU A 930 2.14 -25.36 -10.99
C LEU A 930 1.60 -26.19 -9.83
N VAL A 931 0.72 -25.64 -8.99
CA VAL A 931 0.08 -26.44 -7.92
C VAL A 931 -1.01 -27.38 -8.47
N GLY A 932 -1.39 -27.26 -9.75
CA GLY A 932 -2.47 -28.05 -10.34
C GLY A 932 -3.86 -27.69 -9.79
N GLN A 933 -4.05 -26.44 -9.35
CA GLN A 933 -5.33 -25.92 -8.89
C GLN A 933 -6.18 -25.57 -10.11
N THR A 934 -6.99 -26.54 -10.57
CA THR A 934 -7.83 -26.32 -11.76
C THR A 934 -9.01 -25.38 -11.47
N ARG A 935 -9.59 -24.85 -12.55
CA ARG A 935 -10.83 -24.07 -12.51
C ARG A 935 -11.92 -24.78 -11.71
N GLU A 936 -12.15 -26.06 -12.00
CA GLU A 936 -13.19 -26.88 -11.38
C GLU A 936 -12.97 -27.02 -9.88
N MET A 937 -11.71 -27.20 -9.44
CA MET A 937 -11.38 -27.28 -8.01
C MET A 937 -11.67 -25.97 -7.28
N ARG A 938 -11.38 -24.83 -7.92
CA ARG A 938 -11.68 -23.51 -7.35
C ARG A 938 -13.19 -23.28 -7.26
N GLU A 939 -13.93 -23.61 -8.32
CA GLU A 939 -15.39 -23.51 -8.36
C GLU A 939 -16.04 -24.43 -7.31
N GLU A 940 -15.57 -25.67 -7.17
CA GLU A 940 -16.08 -26.62 -6.16
C GLU A 940 -15.82 -26.11 -4.74
N ARG A 941 -14.60 -25.67 -4.44
CA ARG A 941 -14.23 -25.14 -3.12
C ARG A 941 -15.05 -23.90 -2.77
N TYR A 942 -15.25 -23.01 -3.73
CA TYR A 942 -16.08 -21.82 -3.56
C TYR A 942 -17.57 -22.18 -3.35
N ALA A 943 -18.08 -23.19 -4.04
CA ALA A 943 -19.44 -23.69 -3.81
C ALA A 943 -19.62 -24.35 -2.43
N GLN A 944 -18.59 -25.05 -1.91
CA GLN A 944 -18.57 -25.57 -0.55
C GLN A 944 -18.58 -24.44 0.48
N LEU A 945 -17.75 -23.40 0.26
CA LEU A 945 -17.65 -22.24 1.13
C LEU A 945 -19.02 -21.58 1.32
N ARG A 946 -19.78 -21.38 0.24
CA ARG A 946 -21.13 -20.78 0.26
C ARG A 946 -22.21 -21.61 0.98
N ARG A 947 -21.92 -22.84 1.42
CA ARG A 947 -22.89 -23.74 2.06
C ARG A 947 -22.49 -24.14 3.48
N ALA A 948 -21.41 -23.59 4.01
CA ALA A 948 -20.91 -23.97 5.32
C ALA A 948 -21.93 -23.66 6.43
N THR A 949 -22.03 -24.56 7.41
CA THR A 949 -22.89 -24.39 8.58
C THR A 949 -22.07 -24.22 9.86
N PRO A 950 -22.62 -23.56 10.91
CA PRO A 950 -21.92 -23.37 12.19
C PRO A 950 -21.41 -24.68 12.80
N THR A 951 -22.24 -25.73 12.76
CA THR A 951 -21.92 -27.05 13.29
C THR A 951 -20.71 -27.68 12.58
N GLU A 952 -20.64 -27.56 11.25
CA GLU A 952 -19.55 -28.13 10.46
C GLU A 952 -18.24 -27.40 10.68
N VAL A 953 -18.29 -26.06 10.74
CA VAL A 953 -17.11 -25.21 11.00
C VAL A 953 -16.57 -25.47 12.41
N LYS A 954 -17.42 -25.47 13.44
CA LYS A 954 -17.03 -25.76 14.82
C LYS A 954 -16.45 -27.17 14.96
N ARG A 955 -17.06 -28.18 14.34
CA ARG A 955 -16.52 -29.55 14.30
C ARG A 955 -15.11 -29.57 13.69
N ALA A 956 -14.92 -28.98 12.50
CA ALA A 956 -13.64 -29.00 11.80
C ALA A 956 -12.53 -28.34 12.64
N LEU A 957 -12.83 -27.19 13.26
CA LEU A 957 -11.91 -26.48 14.15
C LEU A 957 -11.54 -27.29 15.38
N LEU A 958 -12.52 -27.89 16.08
CA LEU A 958 -12.25 -28.72 17.25
C LEU A 958 -11.41 -29.94 16.89
N GLN A 959 -11.73 -30.63 15.80
CA GLN A 959 -10.93 -31.76 15.33
C GLN A 959 -9.48 -31.38 15.02
N LEU A 960 -9.26 -30.22 14.38
CA LEU A 960 -7.92 -29.69 14.13
C LEU A 960 -7.19 -29.36 15.45
N LEU A 961 -7.79 -28.54 16.30
CA LEU A 961 -7.15 -27.98 17.49
C LEU A 961 -6.91 -29.05 18.56
N GLU A 962 -7.87 -29.92 18.82
CA GLU A 962 -7.72 -31.01 19.80
C GLU A 962 -6.75 -32.09 19.32
N GLY A 963 -6.76 -32.41 18.01
CA GLY A 963 -5.91 -33.44 17.44
C GLY A 963 -4.44 -33.05 17.25
N ASN A 964 -4.12 -31.75 17.32
CA ASN A 964 -2.78 -31.23 17.02
C ASN A 964 -2.20 -30.30 18.10
N ARG A 965 -2.89 -30.10 19.23
CA ARG A 965 -2.39 -29.27 20.35
C ARG A 965 -0.99 -29.68 20.80
N ASP A 966 -0.77 -30.97 21.05
CA ASP A 966 0.52 -31.49 21.53
C ASP A 966 1.57 -31.62 20.42
N LYS A 967 1.20 -31.26 19.17
CA LYS A 967 2.09 -31.24 18.00
C LYS A 967 2.51 -29.82 17.62
N ALA A 968 2.13 -28.82 18.43
CA ALA A 968 2.45 -27.42 18.16
C ALA A 968 3.88 -27.08 18.59
N ALA A 969 4.64 -26.49 17.68
CA ALA A 969 5.92 -25.86 17.97
C ALA A 969 5.69 -24.39 18.38
N VAL A 970 6.49 -23.91 19.34
CA VAL A 970 6.42 -22.54 19.85
C VAL A 970 7.76 -21.85 19.66
N CYS A 971 7.73 -20.64 19.13
CA CYS A 971 8.90 -19.76 19.07
C CYS A 971 8.51 -18.35 19.52
N ALA A 972 9.34 -17.73 20.36
CA ALA A 972 9.22 -16.32 20.71
C ALA A 972 10.54 -15.59 20.43
N VAL A 973 10.48 -14.46 19.73
CA VAL A 973 11.64 -13.60 19.45
C VAL A 973 11.50 -12.33 20.31
N SER A 974 12.46 -12.04 21.18
CA SER A 974 12.44 -10.89 22.11
C SER A 974 13.81 -10.70 22.79
N SER A 975 13.94 -9.72 23.68
CA SER A 975 15.07 -9.61 24.60
C SER A 975 15.18 -10.84 25.51
N ARG A 976 16.42 -11.20 25.85
CA ARG A 976 16.72 -12.27 26.82
C ARG A 976 15.97 -12.09 28.14
N GLU A 977 16.01 -10.89 28.71
CA GLU A 977 15.32 -10.56 29.96
C GLU A 977 13.82 -10.87 29.90
N LYS A 978 13.14 -10.46 28.81
CA LYS A 978 11.70 -10.66 28.66
C LYS A 978 11.35 -12.14 28.45
N LEU A 979 12.20 -12.91 27.77
CA LEU A 979 12.04 -14.37 27.62
C LEU A 979 12.25 -15.11 28.95
N GLU A 980 13.26 -14.72 29.73
CA GLU A 980 13.53 -15.28 31.06
C GLU A 980 12.40 -14.95 32.04
N ALA A 981 11.87 -13.72 32.01
CA ALA A 981 10.70 -13.32 32.78
C ALA A 981 9.48 -14.18 32.40
N ALA A 982 9.24 -14.39 31.11
CA ALA A 982 8.15 -15.23 30.64
C ALA A 982 8.27 -16.69 31.11
N ASN A 983 9.49 -17.24 31.17
CA ASN A 983 9.73 -18.60 31.67
C ASN A 983 9.36 -18.79 33.15
N ALA A 984 9.31 -17.71 33.94
CA ALA A 984 8.83 -17.79 35.33
C ALA A 984 7.31 -17.97 35.42
N GLU A 985 6.56 -17.60 34.38
CA GLU A 985 5.10 -17.64 34.33
C GLU A 985 4.55 -18.82 33.50
N LEU A 986 5.32 -19.30 32.52
CA LEU A 986 4.91 -20.38 31.64
C LEU A 986 4.90 -21.74 32.35
N ALA A 987 3.84 -22.52 32.14
CA ALA A 987 3.77 -23.91 32.63
C ALA A 987 4.84 -24.81 32.00
N GLN A 988 5.22 -24.53 30.76
CA GLN A 988 6.33 -25.17 30.04
C GLN A 988 7.30 -24.09 29.54
N PRO A 989 8.52 -23.99 30.10
CA PRO A 989 9.46 -22.93 29.77
C PRO A 989 10.00 -23.09 28.34
N LEU A 990 10.39 -21.97 27.74
CA LEU A 990 11.11 -21.87 26.48
C LEU A 990 12.60 -22.18 26.68
N VAL A 991 13.19 -22.90 25.73
CA VAL A 991 14.65 -23.04 25.60
C VAL A 991 15.20 -21.78 24.92
N ILE A 992 15.99 -20.99 25.63
CA ILE A 992 16.45 -19.67 25.16
C ILE A 992 17.83 -19.76 24.49
N GLU A 993 17.95 -19.27 23.26
CA GLU A 993 19.17 -19.17 22.46
C GLU A 993 19.44 -17.70 22.07
N ASP A 994 20.68 -17.22 22.16
CA ASP A 994 21.06 -15.91 21.64
C ASP A 994 21.34 -16.00 20.13
N ILE A 995 20.72 -15.11 19.35
CA ILE A 995 20.76 -15.18 17.88
C ILE A 995 21.50 -14.03 17.19
N LEU A 996 21.79 -12.95 17.91
CA LEU A 996 22.44 -11.74 17.39
C LEU A 996 23.43 -11.21 18.43
N THR A 997 24.59 -11.86 18.53
CA THR A 997 25.70 -11.46 19.43
C THR A 997 26.59 -10.40 18.82
#